data_AF-A0A950AJM2-F1
#
_entry.id   AF-A0A950AJM2-F1
#
_cell.length_a   1.000
_cell.length_b   1.000
_cell.length_c   1.000
_cell.angle_alpha   90.00
_cell.angle_beta   90.00
_cell.angle_gamma   90.00
#
_symmetry.space_group_name_H-M   'P 1'
#
loop_
_entity.id
_entity.type
_entity.pdbx_description
1 polymer ?
#
loop_
_entity_poly.entity_id
_entity_poly.type
_entity_poly.pdbx_seq_one_letter_code
_entity_poly.pdbx_strand_id
1 'polypeptide(L)'
;MKYHYVNYLWDDAAVLKLDALDRLVYRSNILGSDQRITNTGGGNTSSKIIEQDPLAGQKVEVLWVKGSGGDLRTSKRENFASLYQQKLIGLLSVYASDPSRGPKTPAEDRMVGMQSHATFNLNPRASSIDTPLHSFVPFKHVDHTHPNAAISIAAAKNSKRLTKEIFGDEIIWTPWLRPGFELGIELRRICSEHPDAKGVVLGQHGLINWANDDKQCYELTLQLIEKAAQYIAGRYEANGGDATAFGGQKYAALEPERRQALFAAILPWLRGQVSQQKRFIGTIQDDEAILRFVNSVEAARLAELGTSCPDHFLRTKIKPLYVDWDPAREEIGTLKSKLQAGLEKYRVDYAEYYNRCKRPDSPPMRDPNPTVILLPGLGMIAWGKDKSESRVTAEFYNCAVEVMRGAEAIDQYIALPQQEAFDIEYWLLEEAKLKRMPAEKELARQVVVVIGAGSGIGKEVAHRIVKDGAHVVCVDLNKNAALDTAKEITDKYGIGIGVAGSGISNCGLAIGLNANIIYRESVRAMFDDAVLAYGGIDSIAVTAGVFFSPDTEGNISDEKWASTFAINVTGSYIVADEAARIWKEQQLPGNLVLTTSANAVVAKKGSLAYDTSKAAANHLTRELAIELSPLVRVNAVAPATVVQGSAMFPRERVIASLSKYKIAFNDDEPTEALTERLAEFYADRTLTHLPITPADQAEAFYILLTDRLSKTTGQVIAVDGGLIEAFLR
;
A
#
# COMPACT_ATOMS: atom_id res chain seq x y z
N MET A 1 -9.27 -33.84 -14.00
CA MET A 1 -8.44 -33.82 -12.78
C MET A 1 -9.17 -32.97 -11.75
N LYS A 2 -9.19 -33.37 -10.46
CA LYS A 2 -9.77 -32.55 -9.40
C LYS A 2 -8.64 -31.75 -8.75
N TYR A 3 -8.75 -30.43 -8.71
CA TYR A 3 -7.75 -29.56 -8.10
C TYR A 3 -8.14 -29.30 -6.64
N HIS A 4 -7.21 -29.52 -5.72
CA HIS A 4 -7.40 -29.34 -4.28
C HIS A 4 -6.59 -28.16 -3.73
N TYR A 5 -5.45 -27.85 -4.35
CA TYR A 5 -4.50 -26.83 -3.87
C TYR A 5 -4.43 -25.60 -4.77
N VAL A 6 -5.09 -25.61 -5.93
CA VAL A 6 -5.25 -24.47 -6.83
C VAL A 6 -6.68 -24.40 -7.37
N ASN A 7 -7.11 -23.23 -7.84
CA ASN A 7 -8.44 -23.03 -8.40
C ASN A 7 -8.44 -23.17 -9.93
N TYR A 8 -9.33 -24.01 -10.47
CA TYR A 8 -9.64 -24.03 -11.90
C TYR A 8 -10.71 -22.99 -12.22
N LEU A 9 -10.36 -21.97 -12.99
CA LEU A 9 -11.18 -20.80 -13.27
C LEU A 9 -11.39 -20.56 -14.78
N TRP A 10 -10.90 -21.47 -15.64
CA TRP A 10 -11.06 -21.35 -17.08
C TRP A 10 -12.52 -21.56 -17.50
N ASP A 11 -13.05 -20.61 -18.28
CA ASP A 11 -14.39 -20.63 -18.85
C ASP A 11 -14.31 -20.57 -20.37
N ASP A 12 -14.62 -21.69 -21.02
CA ASP A 12 -14.61 -21.79 -22.48
C ASP A 12 -15.58 -20.81 -23.15
N ALA A 13 -16.74 -20.50 -22.53
CA ALA A 13 -17.72 -19.60 -23.10
C ALA A 13 -17.26 -18.13 -23.07
N ALA A 14 -16.53 -17.74 -22.01
CA ALA A 14 -15.89 -16.43 -21.93
C ALA A 14 -14.79 -16.29 -22.99
N VAL A 15 -13.93 -17.30 -23.11
CA VAL A 15 -12.75 -17.30 -23.99
C VAL A 15 -13.09 -17.29 -25.48
N LEU A 16 -14.20 -17.91 -25.90
CA LEU A 16 -14.64 -17.93 -27.30
C LEU A 16 -14.90 -16.53 -27.89
N LYS A 17 -15.13 -15.53 -27.05
CA LYS A 17 -15.41 -14.15 -27.48
C LYS A 17 -14.16 -13.25 -27.51
N LEU A 18 -13.01 -13.77 -27.11
CA LEU A 18 -11.78 -13.00 -26.93
C LEU A 18 -10.83 -13.21 -28.11
N ASP A 19 -10.14 -12.13 -28.53
CA ASP A 19 -9.03 -12.25 -29.46
C ASP A 19 -7.77 -12.84 -28.78
N ALA A 20 -6.72 -13.11 -29.55
CA ALA A 20 -5.52 -13.78 -29.03
C ALA A 20 -4.82 -13.01 -27.89
N LEU A 21 -4.86 -11.68 -27.88
CA LEU A 21 -4.27 -10.87 -26.81
C LEU A 21 -5.18 -10.83 -25.58
N ASP A 22 -6.50 -10.70 -25.77
CA ASP A 22 -7.45 -10.78 -24.65
C ASP A 22 -7.46 -12.16 -24.00
N ARG A 23 -7.20 -13.24 -24.75
CA ARG A 23 -7.01 -14.58 -24.19
C ARG A 23 -5.76 -14.67 -23.33
N LEU A 24 -4.66 -14.00 -23.72
CA LEU A 24 -3.48 -13.86 -22.87
C LEU A 24 -3.85 -13.12 -21.58
N VAL A 25 -4.47 -11.95 -21.68
CA VAL A 25 -4.92 -11.15 -20.52
C VAL A 25 -5.82 -11.96 -19.59
N TYR A 26 -6.78 -12.69 -20.16
CA TYR A 26 -7.69 -13.56 -19.41
C TYR A 26 -6.94 -14.63 -18.63
N ARG A 27 -6.05 -15.39 -19.31
CA ARG A 27 -5.21 -16.41 -18.68
C ARG A 27 -4.34 -15.84 -17.57
N SER A 28 -3.74 -14.68 -17.79
CA SER A 28 -2.95 -13.96 -16.78
C SER A 28 -3.77 -13.62 -15.54
N ASN A 29 -4.98 -13.06 -15.72
CA ASN A 29 -5.83 -12.64 -14.63
C ASN A 29 -6.32 -13.83 -13.78
N ILE A 30 -6.73 -14.93 -14.42
CA ILE A 30 -7.19 -16.11 -13.68
C ILE A 30 -6.03 -16.81 -12.94
N LEU A 31 -4.82 -16.86 -13.50
CA LEU A 31 -3.63 -17.35 -12.79
C LEU A 31 -3.25 -16.42 -11.64
N GLY A 32 -3.26 -15.10 -11.86
CA GLY A 32 -2.94 -14.09 -10.85
C GLY A 32 -3.96 -13.95 -9.72
N SER A 33 -5.19 -14.44 -9.93
CA SER A 33 -6.24 -14.39 -8.90
C SER A 33 -5.98 -15.35 -7.72
N ASP A 34 -5.13 -16.36 -7.91
CA ASP A 34 -4.76 -17.33 -6.88
C ASP A 34 -3.32 -17.08 -6.40
N GLN A 35 -3.18 -16.56 -5.19
CA GLN A 35 -1.87 -16.20 -4.62
C GLN A 35 -0.95 -17.39 -4.40
N ARG A 36 -1.48 -18.61 -4.40
CA ARG A 36 -0.67 -19.83 -4.33
C ARG A 36 0.10 -20.08 -5.64
N ILE A 37 -0.31 -19.42 -6.73
CA ILE A 37 0.30 -19.53 -8.07
C ILE A 37 1.36 -18.45 -8.28
N THR A 38 1.09 -17.20 -7.90
CA THR A 38 2.01 -16.08 -8.13
C THR A 38 1.82 -14.97 -7.10
N ASN A 39 2.92 -14.29 -6.78
CA ASN A 39 2.91 -13.13 -5.88
C ASN A 39 2.45 -11.86 -6.60
N THR A 40 2.00 -10.85 -5.85
CA THR A 40 1.69 -9.53 -6.41
C THR A 40 2.89 -8.94 -7.19
N GLY A 41 2.66 -8.61 -8.45
CA GLY A 41 3.69 -8.03 -9.34
C GLY A 41 4.70 -9.05 -9.90
N GLY A 42 4.76 -10.25 -9.33
CA GLY A 42 5.59 -11.37 -9.76
C GLY A 42 5.00 -12.15 -10.94
N GLY A 43 5.77 -13.13 -11.41
CA GLY A 43 5.48 -13.96 -12.57
C GLY A 43 5.45 -13.20 -13.90
N ASN A 44 5.44 -13.94 -15.01
CA ASN A 44 5.22 -13.42 -16.36
C ASN A 44 4.47 -14.47 -17.18
N THR A 45 3.55 -14.01 -18.03
CA THR A 45 2.85 -14.85 -19.00
C THR A 45 3.05 -14.25 -20.38
N SER A 46 3.10 -15.09 -21.41
CA SER A 46 3.28 -14.63 -22.79
C SER A 46 2.53 -15.45 -23.82
N SER A 47 2.24 -14.82 -24.96
CA SER A 47 1.76 -15.45 -26.18
C SER A 47 2.56 -14.95 -27.39
N LYS A 48 2.95 -15.86 -28.28
CA LYS A 48 3.49 -15.54 -29.60
C LYS A 48 2.34 -15.53 -30.61
N ILE A 49 2.02 -14.36 -31.16
CA ILE A 49 0.84 -14.10 -31.99
C ILE A 49 1.29 -13.63 -33.37
N ILE A 50 0.63 -14.09 -34.44
CA ILE A 50 0.89 -13.59 -35.79
C ILE A 50 0.09 -12.32 -36.02
N GLU A 51 0.79 -11.21 -36.28
CA GLU A 51 0.18 -9.89 -36.54
C GLU A 51 0.73 -9.26 -37.82
N GLN A 52 0.06 -8.23 -38.32
CA GLN A 52 0.52 -7.48 -39.49
C GLN A 52 1.51 -6.40 -39.04
N ASP A 53 2.72 -6.42 -39.60
CA ASP A 53 3.74 -5.40 -39.39
C ASP A 53 3.26 -4.05 -39.96
N PRO A 54 3.12 -2.99 -39.13
CA PRO A 54 2.64 -1.69 -39.61
C PRO A 54 3.63 -0.98 -40.53
N LEU A 55 4.91 -1.38 -40.55
CA LEU A 55 5.95 -0.79 -41.39
C LEU A 55 6.10 -1.53 -42.73
N ALA A 56 6.09 -2.85 -42.68
CA ALA A 56 6.37 -3.69 -43.85
C ALA A 56 5.11 -4.31 -44.48
N GLY A 57 3.95 -4.27 -43.81
CA GLY A 57 2.69 -4.86 -44.26
C GLY A 57 2.63 -6.39 -44.23
N GLN A 58 3.75 -7.06 -43.92
CA GLN A 58 3.88 -8.52 -43.86
C GLN A 58 3.39 -9.10 -42.53
N LYS A 59 2.99 -10.37 -42.52
CA LYS A 59 2.68 -11.10 -41.28
C LYS A 59 3.97 -11.45 -40.54
N VAL A 60 4.05 -11.07 -39.27
CA VAL A 60 5.20 -11.34 -38.39
C VAL A 60 4.73 -11.97 -37.09
N GLU A 61 5.60 -12.77 -36.47
CA GLU A 61 5.36 -13.27 -35.11
C GLU A 61 5.76 -12.21 -34.09
N VAL A 62 4.82 -11.89 -33.20
CA VAL A 62 4.94 -10.89 -32.14
C VAL A 62 4.83 -11.60 -30.80
N LEU A 63 5.85 -11.42 -29.96
CA LEU A 63 5.81 -11.82 -28.56
C LEU A 63 5.06 -10.75 -27.77
N TRP A 64 3.91 -11.13 -27.20
CA TRP A 64 3.26 -10.39 -26.14
C TRP A 64 3.64 -11.00 -24.81
N VAL A 65 4.22 -10.20 -23.90
CA VAL A 65 4.65 -10.64 -22.58
C VAL A 65 4.30 -9.59 -21.55
N LYS A 66 3.91 -9.99 -20.33
CA LYS A 66 3.66 -9.01 -19.24
C LYS A 66 4.88 -8.11 -19.07
N GLY A 67 4.67 -6.80 -19.15
CA GLY A 67 5.71 -5.79 -18.99
C GLY A 67 6.13 -5.55 -17.53
N SER A 68 7.26 -4.89 -17.33
CA SER A 68 7.90 -4.68 -16.02
C SER A 68 7.00 -3.97 -14.99
N GLY A 69 6.75 -4.59 -13.83
CA GLY A 69 6.00 -3.99 -12.72
C GLY A 69 4.47 -4.06 -12.82
N GLY A 70 3.92 -4.87 -13.73
CA GLY A 70 2.48 -5.17 -13.76
C GLY A 70 2.11 -6.36 -12.86
N ASP A 71 0.90 -6.36 -12.29
CA ASP A 71 0.30 -7.48 -11.54
C ASP A 71 -0.53 -8.34 -12.50
N LEU A 72 -0.25 -9.66 -12.56
CA LEU A 72 -0.98 -10.59 -13.43
C LEU A 72 -2.48 -10.60 -13.16
N ARG A 73 -2.90 -10.40 -11.90
CA ARG A 73 -4.30 -10.45 -11.46
C ARG A 73 -5.18 -9.33 -12.03
N THR A 74 -4.60 -8.14 -12.19
CA THR A 74 -5.30 -6.91 -12.59
C THR A 74 -4.84 -6.40 -13.94
N SER A 75 -4.16 -7.26 -14.71
CA SER A 75 -3.58 -6.91 -15.99
C SER A 75 -4.66 -6.60 -17.03
N LYS A 76 -4.38 -5.57 -17.81
CA LYS A 76 -5.08 -5.15 -19.03
C LYS A 76 -4.10 -5.21 -20.19
N ARG A 77 -4.58 -5.01 -21.43
CA ARG A 77 -3.74 -4.99 -22.64
C ARG A 77 -2.51 -4.07 -22.53
N GLU A 78 -2.69 -2.88 -21.96
CA GLU A 78 -1.64 -1.89 -21.74
C GLU A 78 -0.50 -2.36 -20.81
N ASN A 79 -0.72 -3.44 -20.05
CA ASN A 79 0.30 -4.01 -19.18
C ASN A 79 1.23 -4.99 -19.90
N PHE A 80 0.95 -5.36 -21.16
CA PHE A 80 1.78 -6.26 -21.97
C PHE A 80 2.65 -5.50 -22.98
N ALA A 81 3.93 -5.84 -23.02
CA ALA A 81 4.86 -5.37 -24.03
C ALA A 81 4.76 -6.27 -25.27
N SER A 82 4.82 -5.66 -26.45
CA SER A 82 4.82 -6.37 -27.74
C SER A 82 6.16 -6.20 -28.43
N LEU A 83 6.77 -7.31 -28.87
CA LEU A 83 8.09 -7.32 -29.49
C LEU A 83 8.12 -8.22 -30.74
N TYR A 84 8.82 -7.79 -31.78
CA TYR A 84 9.14 -8.61 -32.95
C TYR A 84 9.95 -9.83 -32.51
N GLN A 85 9.35 -11.02 -32.55
CA GLN A 85 9.95 -12.24 -32.03
C GLN A 85 11.28 -12.56 -32.73
N GLN A 86 11.35 -12.40 -34.05
CA GLN A 86 12.57 -12.67 -34.80
C GLN A 86 13.71 -11.69 -34.48
N LYS A 87 13.40 -10.43 -34.15
CA LYS A 87 14.42 -9.45 -33.74
C LYS A 87 14.97 -9.81 -32.35
N LEU A 88 14.11 -10.23 -31.43
CA LEU A 88 14.54 -10.73 -30.12
C LEU A 88 15.46 -11.95 -30.24
N ILE A 89 15.11 -12.92 -31.09
CA ILE A 89 16.00 -14.07 -31.36
C ILE A 89 17.33 -13.61 -31.97
N GLY A 90 17.31 -12.63 -32.88
CA GLY A 90 18.52 -12.05 -33.46
C GLY A 90 19.50 -11.45 -32.44
N LEU A 91 19.01 -11.01 -31.28
CA LEU A 91 19.86 -10.52 -30.19
C LEU A 91 20.82 -11.58 -29.64
N LEU A 92 20.54 -12.88 -29.84
CA LEU A 92 21.45 -13.96 -29.45
C LEU A 92 22.80 -13.86 -30.17
N SER A 93 22.79 -13.51 -31.46
CA SER A 93 24.03 -13.33 -32.24
C SER A 93 24.81 -12.10 -31.77
N VAL A 94 24.10 -11.02 -31.43
CA VAL A 94 24.72 -9.80 -30.87
C VAL A 94 25.41 -10.13 -29.55
N TYR A 95 24.70 -10.78 -28.63
CA TYR A 95 25.25 -11.19 -27.34
C TYR A 95 26.41 -12.18 -27.49
N ALA A 96 26.29 -13.15 -28.40
CA ALA A 96 27.35 -14.10 -28.69
C ALA A 96 28.60 -13.41 -29.27
N SER A 97 28.48 -12.32 -30.01
CA SER A 97 29.65 -11.61 -30.55
C SER A 97 30.41 -10.79 -29.48
N ASP A 98 29.83 -10.60 -28.30
CA ASP A 98 30.42 -9.81 -27.23
C ASP A 98 31.48 -10.63 -26.45
N PRO A 99 32.76 -10.21 -26.41
CA PRO A 99 33.80 -10.94 -25.70
C PRO A 99 33.64 -10.89 -24.17
N SER A 100 32.82 -9.97 -23.66
CA SER A 100 32.49 -9.83 -22.24
C SER A 100 31.19 -10.52 -21.82
N ARG A 101 30.60 -11.34 -22.69
CA ARG A 101 29.38 -12.12 -22.39
C ARG A 101 29.58 -13.10 -21.23
N GLY A 102 28.47 -13.49 -20.62
CA GLY A 102 28.42 -14.34 -19.43
C GLY A 102 27.39 -13.84 -18.41
N PRO A 103 27.04 -14.67 -17.42
CA PRO A 103 26.11 -14.30 -16.37
C PRO A 103 26.66 -13.15 -15.51
N LYS A 104 25.80 -12.18 -15.20
CA LYS A 104 26.12 -11.02 -14.34
C LYS A 104 27.21 -10.11 -14.89
N THR A 105 27.36 -10.09 -16.22
CA THR A 105 28.30 -9.21 -16.90
C THR A 105 27.61 -7.93 -17.38
N PRO A 106 28.36 -6.83 -17.58
CA PRO A 106 27.84 -5.64 -18.26
C PRO A 106 27.27 -5.95 -19.65
N ALA A 107 27.77 -6.99 -20.34
CA ALA A 107 27.20 -7.45 -21.60
C ALA A 107 25.78 -7.98 -21.43
N GLU A 108 25.50 -8.77 -20.39
CA GLU A 108 24.16 -9.25 -20.10
C GLU A 108 23.22 -8.08 -19.78
N ASP A 109 23.65 -7.17 -18.91
CA ASP A 109 22.83 -6.01 -18.50
C ASP A 109 22.50 -5.09 -19.70
N ARG A 110 23.43 -4.94 -20.67
CA ARG A 110 23.18 -4.19 -21.92
C ARG A 110 22.02 -4.76 -22.73
N MET A 111 21.78 -6.08 -22.66
CA MET A 111 20.71 -6.72 -23.44
C MET A 111 19.32 -6.23 -23.06
N VAL A 112 19.13 -5.73 -21.84
CA VAL A 112 17.86 -5.14 -21.40
C VAL A 112 17.52 -3.90 -22.22
N GLY A 113 18.49 -3.03 -22.47
CA GLY A 113 18.32 -1.87 -23.36
C GLY A 113 18.03 -2.29 -24.80
N MET A 114 18.70 -3.37 -25.27
CA MET A 114 18.55 -3.87 -26.63
C MET A 114 17.13 -4.38 -26.95
N GLN A 115 16.36 -4.82 -25.96
CA GLN A 115 14.96 -5.27 -26.16
C GLN A 115 14.09 -4.17 -26.80
N SER A 116 14.38 -2.89 -26.55
CA SER A 116 13.63 -1.76 -27.11
C SER A 116 13.75 -1.67 -28.64
N HIS A 117 14.84 -2.17 -29.24
CA HIS A 117 14.98 -2.26 -30.70
C HIS A 117 14.07 -3.33 -31.32
N ALA A 118 13.55 -4.23 -30.51
CA ALA A 118 12.58 -5.24 -30.92
C ALA A 118 11.14 -4.82 -30.65
N THR A 119 10.85 -3.64 -30.09
CA THR A 119 9.47 -3.20 -29.83
C THR A 119 8.62 -3.21 -31.10
N PHE A 120 7.47 -3.90 -31.02
CA PHE A 120 6.45 -3.96 -32.05
C PHE A 120 5.43 -2.82 -31.86
N ASN A 121 5.02 -2.21 -32.98
CA ASN A 121 3.95 -1.21 -33.03
C ASN A 121 4.05 -0.07 -32.00
N LEU A 122 5.27 0.44 -31.76
CA LEU A 122 5.55 1.55 -30.83
C LEU A 122 4.93 1.36 -29.43
N ASN A 123 4.74 0.12 -28.99
CA ASN A 123 4.13 -0.16 -27.69
C ASN A 123 4.99 0.46 -26.58
N PRO A 124 4.43 1.40 -25.79
CA PRO A 124 5.18 2.15 -24.80
C PRO A 124 5.48 1.33 -23.54
N ARG A 125 4.89 0.14 -23.41
CA ARG A 125 5.07 -0.70 -22.23
C ARG A 125 6.46 -1.31 -22.23
N ALA A 126 7.26 -0.95 -21.23
CA ALA A 126 8.58 -1.55 -21.03
C ALA A 126 8.47 -3.07 -20.82
N SER A 127 9.29 -3.83 -21.55
CA SER A 127 9.39 -5.28 -21.44
C SER A 127 9.97 -5.71 -20.09
N SER A 128 9.62 -6.92 -19.65
CA SER A 128 10.21 -7.52 -18.43
C SER A 128 11.66 -7.91 -18.69
N ILE A 129 12.48 -7.97 -17.63
CA ILE A 129 13.82 -8.55 -17.73
C ILE A 129 13.77 -10.01 -18.15
N ASP A 130 12.67 -10.69 -17.83
CA ASP A 130 12.40 -12.09 -18.16
C ASP A 130 11.92 -12.32 -19.58
N THR A 131 11.78 -11.27 -20.40
CA THR A 131 11.38 -11.40 -21.81
C THR A 131 12.19 -12.46 -22.58
N PRO A 132 13.51 -12.64 -22.39
CA PRO A 132 14.28 -13.72 -23.00
C PRO A 132 13.80 -15.13 -22.63
N LEU A 133 13.33 -15.35 -21.39
CA LEU A 133 12.78 -16.65 -20.95
C LEU A 133 11.53 -17.03 -21.76
N HIS A 134 10.73 -16.04 -22.14
CA HIS A 134 9.53 -16.22 -22.95
C HIS A 134 9.81 -16.28 -24.45
N SER A 135 10.81 -15.53 -24.91
CA SER A 135 11.21 -15.46 -26.31
C SER A 135 11.94 -16.73 -26.77
N PHE A 136 12.91 -17.22 -25.99
CA PHE A 136 13.82 -18.28 -26.45
C PHE A 136 13.28 -19.70 -26.26
N VAL A 137 12.21 -19.86 -25.48
CA VAL A 137 11.41 -21.09 -25.42
C VAL A 137 10.60 -21.25 -26.72
N PRO A 138 10.74 -22.37 -27.48
CA PRO A 138 10.19 -22.53 -28.84
C PRO A 138 8.69 -22.92 -28.85
N PHE A 139 7.91 -22.41 -27.91
CA PHE A 139 6.48 -22.69 -27.75
C PHE A 139 5.66 -21.40 -27.80
N LYS A 140 4.41 -21.48 -28.25
CA LYS A 140 3.57 -20.28 -28.43
C LYS A 140 3.20 -19.61 -27.12
N HIS A 141 2.97 -20.39 -26.07
CA HIS A 141 2.53 -19.91 -24.77
C HIS A 141 3.52 -20.33 -23.70
N VAL A 142 3.89 -19.39 -22.84
CA VAL A 142 4.86 -19.62 -21.75
C VAL A 142 4.32 -18.94 -20.50
N ASP A 143 4.24 -19.71 -19.42
CA ASP A 143 3.83 -19.25 -18.10
C ASP A 143 5.02 -19.43 -17.15
N HIS A 144 5.54 -18.31 -16.67
CA HIS A 144 6.54 -18.25 -15.62
C HIS A 144 5.85 -17.75 -14.36
N THR A 145 5.72 -18.61 -13.36
CA THR A 145 4.98 -18.31 -12.13
C THR A 145 5.85 -18.59 -10.91
N HIS A 146 5.41 -18.08 -9.76
CA HIS A 146 6.14 -18.15 -8.50
C HIS A 146 5.32 -18.86 -7.41
N PRO A 147 4.86 -20.10 -7.66
CA PRO A 147 3.98 -20.78 -6.73
C PRO A 147 4.74 -21.23 -5.49
N ASN A 148 4.15 -21.03 -4.30
CA ASN A 148 4.78 -21.39 -3.04
C ASN A 148 5.26 -22.85 -3.04
N ALA A 149 4.47 -23.78 -3.59
CA ALA A 149 4.83 -25.19 -3.69
C ALA A 149 6.08 -25.46 -4.55
N ALA A 150 6.24 -24.79 -5.70
CA ALA A 150 7.44 -24.99 -6.51
C ALA A 150 8.66 -24.28 -5.90
N ILE A 151 8.46 -23.12 -5.28
CA ILE A 151 9.55 -22.41 -4.58
C ILE A 151 10.02 -23.23 -3.37
N SER A 152 9.14 -23.89 -2.62
CA SER A 152 9.54 -24.83 -1.55
C SER A 152 10.46 -25.92 -2.06
N ILE A 153 10.20 -26.48 -3.25
CA ILE A 153 11.09 -27.47 -3.88
C ILE A 153 12.39 -26.80 -4.32
N ALA A 154 12.33 -25.63 -4.95
CA ALA A 154 13.49 -24.89 -5.44
C ALA A 154 14.42 -24.39 -4.32
N ALA A 155 13.86 -24.14 -3.12
CA ALA A 155 14.54 -23.68 -1.92
C ALA A 155 14.91 -24.81 -0.95
N ALA A 156 14.63 -26.07 -1.32
CA ALA A 156 15.11 -27.22 -0.59
C ALA A 156 16.58 -27.52 -0.93
N LYS A 157 17.36 -27.93 0.07
CA LYS A 157 18.78 -28.30 -0.07
C LYS A 157 19.03 -29.32 -1.18
N ASN A 158 18.13 -30.29 -1.35
CA ASN A 158 18.20 -31.34 -2.37
C ASN A 158 17.18 -31.13 -3.51
N SER A 159 16.94 -29.87 -3.90
CA SER A 159 15.94 -29.47 -4.92
C SER A 159 16.03 -30.27 -6.23
N LYS A 160 17.23 -30.57 -6.73
CA LYS A 160 17.42 -31.40 -7.95
C LYS A 160 16.81 -32.80 -7.81
N ARG A 161 17.08 -33.47 -6.68
CA ARG A 161 16.57 -34.82 -6.39
C ARG A 161 15.05 -34.78 -6.24
N LEU A 162 14.54 -33.80 -5.49
CA LEU A 162 13.09 -33.64 -5.26
C LEU A 162 12.33 -33.33 -6.55
N THR A 163 12.88 -32.49 -7.42
CA THR A 163 12.28 -32.20 -8.73
C THR A 163 12.10 -33.48 -9.54
N LYS A 164 13.14 -34.33 -9.59
CA LYS A 164 13.09 -35.62 -10.27
C LYS A 164 12.09 -36.59 -9.63
N GLU A 165 12.03 -36.64 -8.30
CA GLU A 165 11.08 -37.48 -7.55
C GLU A 165 9.62 -37.08 -7.81
N ILE A 166 9.32 -35.78 -7.83
CA ILE A 166 7.97 -35.25 -7.97
C ILE A 166 7.52 -35.28 -9.44
N PHE A 167 8.36 -34.83 -10.36
CA PHE A 167 7.96 -34.56 -11.74
C PHE A 167 8.49 -35.57 -12.77
N GLY A 168 9.43 -36.45 -12.40
CA GLY A 168 10.06 -37.35 -13.35
C GLY A 168 10.92 -36.60 -14.36
N ASP A 169 10.83 -36.97 -15.63
CA ASP A 169 11.54 -36.31 -16.75
C ASP A 169 10.73 -35.17 -17.40
N GLU A 170 9.48 -34.97 -17.00
CA GLU A 170 8.62 -33.94 -17.59
C GLU A 170 9.06 -32.52 -17.23
N ILE A 171 9.69 -32.33 -16.07
CA ILE A 171 10.16 -31.04 -15.57
C ILE A 171 11.64 -31.14 -15.22
N ILE A 172 12.44 -30.28 -15.84
CA ILE A 172 13.88 -30.24 -15.65
C ILE A 172 14.23 -29.34 -14.46
N TRP A 173 15.31 -29.63 -13.75
CA TRP A 173 15.85 -28.75 -12.71
C TRP A 173 17.06 -27.99 -13.26
N THR A 174 17.14 -26.70 -12.96
CA THR A 174 18.33 -25.87 -13.19
C THR A 174 18.81 -25.25 -11.88
N PRO A 175 20.15 -25.12 -11.66
CA PRO A 175 20.66 -24.31 -10.56
C PRO A 175 20.21 -22.84 -10.69
N TRP A 176 20.35 -22.09 -9.59
CA TRP A 176 20.09 -20.66 -9.57
C TRP A 176 20.89 -19.93 -10.65
N LEU A 177 20.18 -19.15 -11.46
CA LEU A 177 20.70 -18.20 -12.43
C LEU A 177 19.91 -16.91 -12.30
N ARG A 178 20.59 -15.77 -12.42
CA ARG A 178 19.93 -14.47 -12.37
C ARG A 178 18.89 -14.37 -13.50
N PRO A 179 17.67 -13.86 -13.23
CA PRO A 179 16.68 -13.66 -14.28
C PRO A 179 17.20 -12.69 -15.35
N GLY A 180 17.08 -13.06 -16.62
CA GLY A 180 17.68 -12.29 -17.72
C GLY A 180 18.05 -13.12 -18.95
N PHE A 181 19.03 -12.61 -19.70
CA PHE A 181 19.38 -13.12 -21.02
C PHE A 181 20.04 -14.51 -20.96
N GLU A 182 20.95 -14.73 -20.00
CA GLU A 182 21.64 -16.02 -19.83
C GLU A 182 20.68 -17.13 -19.39
N LEU A 183 19.74 -16.82 -18.49
CA LEU A 183 18.70 -17.78 -18.13
C LEU A 183 17.80 -18.13 -19.33
N GLY A 184 17.50 -17.16 -20.20
CA GLY A 184 16.81 -17.44 -21.46
C GLY A 184 17.59 -18.40 -22.38
N ILE A 185 18.92 -18.22 -22.48
CA ILE A 185 19.80 -19.11 -23.26
C ILE A 185 19.79 -20.52 -22.68
N GLU A 186 19.85 -20.63 -21.35
CA GLU A 186 19.80 -21.92 -20.66
C GLU A 186 18.47 -22.64 -20.90
N LEU A 187 17.34 -21.93 -20.82
CA LEU A 187 16.03 -22.52 -21.14
C LEU A 187 15.95 -23.01 -22.60
N ARG A 188 16.54 -22.28 -23.54
CA ARG A 188 16.64 -22.70 -24.94
C ARG A 188 17.47 -23.98 -25.09
N ARG A 189 18.59 -24.07 -24.37
CA ARG A 189 19.44 -25.27 -24.32
C ARG A 189 18.66 -26.46 -23.77
N ILE A 190 17.96 -26.28 -22.65
CA ILE A 190 17.10 -27.31 -22.05
C ILE A 190 16.02 -27.79 -23.03
N CYS A 191 15.32 -26.89 -23.72
CA CYS A 191 14.32 -27.28 -24.72
C CYS A 191 14.92 -28.07 -25.90
N SER A 192 16.19 -27.84 -26.21
CA SER A 192 16.89 -28.53 -27.31
C SER A 192 17.39 -29.92 -26.89
N GLU A 193 17.89 -30.05 -25.66
CA GLU A 193 18.41 -31.31 -25.11
C GLU A 193 17.31 -32.24 -24.58
N HIS A 194 16.19 -31.66 -24.15
CA HIS A 194 15.03 -32.36 -23.59
C HIS A 194 13.76 -31.94 -24.34
N PRO A 195 13.53 -32.42 -25.58
CA PRO A 195 12.41 -31.98 -26.41
C PRO A 195 11.03 -32.33 -25.82
N ASP A 196 10.96 -33.35 -24.95
CA ASP A 196 9.73 -33.76 -24.26
C ASP A 196 9.48 -33.00 -22.95
N ALA A 197 10.41 -32.12 -22.55
CA ALA A 197 10.25 -31.31 -21.34
C ALA A 197 9.08 -30.34 -21.50
N LYS A 198 8.29 -30.22 -20.43
CA LYS A 198 7.11 -29.36 -20.34
C LYS A 198 7.37 -28.09 -19.53
N GLY A 199 8.51 -28.03 -18.83
CA GLY A 199 8.87 -26.92 -17.97
C GLY A 199 10.17 -27.15 -17.20
N VAL A 200 10.51 -26.17 -16.37
CA VAL A 200 11.72 -26.15 -15.54
C VAL A 200 11.40 -25.63 -14.14
N VAL A 201 11.89 -26.32 -13.11
CA VAL A 201 12.05 -25.75 -11.77
C VAL A 201 13.35 -24.96 -11.75
N LEU A 202 13.22 -23.65 -11.63
CA LEU A 202 14.32 -22.70 -11.52
C LEU A 202 14.75 -22.64 -10.06
N GLY A 203 15.92 -23.19 -9.73
CA GLY A 203 16.42 -23.22 -8.35
C GLY A 203 16.40 -21.82 -7.72
N GLN A 204 15.86 -21.71 -6.51
CA GLN A 204 15.62 -20.45 -5.78
C GLN A 204 14.80 -19.36 -6.51
N HIS A 205 14.03 -19.70 -7.55
CA HIS A 205 13.25 -18.72 -8.30
C HIS A 205 11.77 -19.13 -8.44
N GLY A 206 11.48 -20.26 -9.08
CA GLY A 206 10.09 -20.65 -9.31
C GLY A 206 9.91 -21.68 -10.42
N LEU A 207 8.74 -21.63 -11.07
CA LEU A 207 8.35 -22.58 -12.11
C LEU A 207 8.20 -21.84 -13.45
N ILE A 208 8.67 -22.46 -14.52
CA ILE A 208 8.34 -22.04 -15.88
C ILE A 208 7.87 -23.24 -16.68
N ASN A 209 6.77 -23.09 -17.42
CA ASN A 209 6.20 -24.13 -18.26
C ASN A 209 5.66 -23.55 -19.57
N TRP A 210 5.41 -24.41 -20.54
CA TRP A 210 5.05 -23.97 -21.88
C TRP A 210 4.13 -24.95 -22.62
N ALA A 211 3.36 -24.43 -23.57
CA ALA A 211 2.56 -25.21 -24.51
C ALA A 211 2.30 -24.44 -25.81
N ASN A 212 1.74 -25.13 -26.81
CA ASN A 212 1.34 -24.51 -28.09
C ASN A 212 -0.13 -24.06 -28.14
N ASP A 213 -0.90 -24.36 -27.09
CA ASP A 213 -2.27 -23.92 -26.86
C ASP A 213 -2.35 -23.25 -25.48
N ASP A 214 -3.15 -22.18 -25.36
CA ASP A 214 -3.21 -21.36 -24.15
C ASP A 214 -3.93 -22.05 -22.99
N LYS A 215 -5.02 -22.78 -23.29
CA LYS A 215 -5.73 -23.60 -22.30
C LYS A 215 -4.83 -24.72 -21.81
N GLN A 216 -4.15 -25.42 -22.71
CA GLN A 216 -3.19 -26.44 -22.33
C GLN A 216 -2.05 -25.88 -21.46
N CYS A 217 -1.55 -24.68 -21.76
CA CYS A 217 -0.52 -24.03 -20.95
C CYS A 217 -1.04 -23.73 -19.53
N TYR A 218 -2.24 -23.16 -19.43
CA TYR A 218 -2.92 -22.91 -18.16
C TYR A 218 -3.14 -24.18 -17.34
N GLU A 219 -3.71 -25.21 -17.97
CA GLU A 219 -3.99 -26.49 -17.32
C GLU A 219 -2.71 -27.18 -16.86
N LEU A 220 -1.64 -27.13 -17.66
CA LEU A 220 -0.33 -27.64 -17.29
C LEU A 220 0.23 -26.89 -16.08
N THR A 221 0.17 -25.57 -16.04
CA THR A 221 0.60 -24.79 -14.87
C THR A 221 -0.13 -25.26 -13.60
N LEU A 222 -1.45 -25.41 -13.65
CA LEU A 222 -2.21 -25.91 -12.50
C LEU A 222 -1.83 -27.35 -12.12
N GLN A 223 -1.66 -28.24 -13.09
CA GLN A 223 -1.29 -29.64 -12.85
C GLN A 223 0.06 -29.76 -12.15
N LEU A 224 1.05 -28.98 -12.57
CA LEU A 224 2.38 -29.00 -11.98
C LEU A 224 2.37 -28.46 -10.53
N ILE A 225 1.63 -27.37 -10.29
CA ILE A 225 1.50 -26.79 -8.95
C ILE A 225 0.73 -27.75 -8.02
N GLU A 226 -0.36 -28.32 -8.50
CA GLU A 226 -1.16 -29.30 -7.77
C GLU A 226 -0.33 -30.52 -7.37
N LYS A 227 0.49 -31.06 -8.30
CA LYS A 227 1.38 -32.20 -8.03
C LYS A 227 2.43 -31.87 -6.96
N ALA A 228 3.05 -30.70 -7.03
CA ALA A 228 3.99 -30.23 -6.02
C ALA A 228 3.32 -30.07 -4.65
N ALA A 229 2.16 -29.42 -4.61
CA ALA A 229 1.41 -29.15 -3.38
C ALA A 229 0.93 -30.45 -2.72
N GLN A 230 0.42 -31.41 -3.50
CA GLN A 230 0.03 -32.73 -3.02
C GLN A 230 1.21 -33.48 -2.39
N TYR A 231 2.37 -33.46 -3.04
CA TYR A 231 3.58 -34.09 -2.50
C TYR A 231 4.02 -33.44 -1.18
N ILE A 232 4.05 -32.11 -1.13
CA ILE A 232 4.42 -31.36 0.09
C ILE A 232 3.43 -31.63 1.22
N ALA A 233 2.12 -31.55 0.95
CA ALA A 233 1.10 -31.80 1.96
C ALA A 233 1.16 -33.24 2.51
N GLY A 234 1.33 -34.24 1.63
CA GLY A 234 1.48 -35.62 2.05
C GLY A 234 2.72 -35.86 2.92
N ARG A 235 3.86 -35.23 2.59
CA ARG A 235 5.08 -35.28 3.42
C ARG A 235 4.91 -34.52 4.73
N TYR A 236 4.28 -33.36 4.70
CA TYR A 236 3.97 -32.56 5.87
C TYR A 236 3.15 -33.36 6.89
N GLU A 237 2.06 -33.98 6.46
CA GLU A 237 1.23 -34.84 7.32
C GLU A 237 1.99 -36.08 7.82
N ALA A 238 2.69 -36.79 6.92
CA ALA A 238 3.43 -38.00 7.28
C ALA A 238 4.58 -37.75 8.26
N ASN A 239 5.17 -36.56 8.22
CA ASN A 239 6.29 -36.18 9.07
C ASN A 239 5.85 -35.47 10.36
N GLY A 240 4.55 -35.41 10.70
CA GLY A 240 4.09 -34.82 11.97
C GLY A 240 3.79 -33.32 11.92
N GLY A 241 3.59 -32.75 10.73
CA GLY A 241 3.10 -31.38 10.53
C GLY A 241 4.06 -30.31 11.06
N ASP A 242 3.50 -29.35 11.80
CA ASP A 242 4.24 -28.21 12.37
C ASP A 242 5.38 -28.63 13.30
N ALA A 243 5.26 -29.80 13.95
CA ALA A 243 6.31 -30.33 14.81
C ALA A 243 7.62 -30.54 14.04
N THR A 244 7.53 -30.92 12.76
CA THR A 244 8.71 -31.09 11.89
C THR A 244 9.01 -29.81 11.11
N ALA A 245 8.00 -29.19 10.50
CA ALA A 245 8.24 -28.03 9.64
C ALA A 245 8.78 -26.81 10.41
N PHE A 246 8.33 -26.61 11.65
CA PHE A 246 8.71 -25.45 12.47
C PHE A 246 9.14 -25.80 13.91
N GLY A 247 9.38 -27.08 14.20
CA GLY A 247 9.79 -27.52 15.54
C GLY A 247 8.68 -27.49 16.60
N GLY A 248 7.42 -27.30 16.19
CA GLY A 248 6.27 -27.20 17.07
C GLY A 248 6.11 -25.83 17.74
N GLN A 249 5.11 -25.70 18.60
CA GLN A 249 4.75 -24.45 19.26
C GLN A 249 5.66 -24.14 20.45
N LYS A 250 6.32 -22.97 20.42
CA LYS A 250 7.09 -22.38 21.53
C LYS A 250 6.23 -21.44 22.39
N TYR A 251 5.37 -20.63 21.76
CA TYR A 251 4.53 -19.64 22.41
C TYR A 251 3.05 -19.81 22.04
N ALA A 252 2.13 -19.38 22.91
CA ALA A 252 0.71 -19.30 22.56
C ALA A 252 0.40 -17.97 21.87
N ALA A 253 -0.48 -17.98 20.86
CA ALA A 253 -1.06 -16.74 20.34
C ALA A 253 -1.88 -16.07 21.44
N LEU A 254 -1.74 -14.75 21.59
CA LEU A 254 -2.60 -13.98 22.50
C LEU A 254 -4.01 -13.87 21.91
N GLU A 255 -5.02 -13.68 22.75
CA GLU A 255 -6.40 -13.44 22.29
C GLU A 255 -6.49 -12.20 21.39
N PRO A 256 -7.37 -12.19 20.36
CA PRO A 256 -7.45 -11.12 19.36
C PRO A 256 -7.55 -9.70 19.96
N GLU A 257 -8.38 -9.50 20.99
CA GLU A 257 -8.56 -8.19 21.64
C GLU A 257 -7.28 -7.75 22.35
N ARG A 258 -6.55 -8.69 22.96
CA ARG A 258 -5.26 -8.40 23.60
C ARG A 258 -4.20 -8.07 22.56
N ARG A 259 -4.20 -8.74 21.40
CA ARG A 259 -3.29 -8.40 20.28
C ARG A 259 -3.56 -7.00 19.77
N GLN A 260 -4.81 -6.64 19.51
CA GLN A 260 -5.20 -5.30 19.05
C GLN A 260 -4.77 -4.21 20.05
N ALA A 261 -5.06 -4.40 21.34
CA ALA A 261 -4.65 -3.44 22.37
C ALA A 261 -3.12 -3.27 22.46
N LEU A 262 -2.36 -4.37 22.33
CA LEU A 262 -0.90 -4.30 22.32
C LEU A 262 -0.37 -3.63 21.05
N PHE A 263 -0.92 -3.95 19.87
CA PHE A 263 -0.56 -3.27 18.62
C PHE A 263 -0.81 -1.76 18.70
N ALA A 264 -2.01 -1.34 19.14
CA ALA A 264 -2.35 0.08 19.31
C ALA A 264 -1.37 0.80 20.26
N ALA A 265 -0.91 0.12 21.31
CA ALA A 265 0.03 0.69 22.28
C ALA A 265 1.49 0.76 21.80
N ILE A 266 1.94 -0.13 20.90
CA ILE A 266 3.34 -0.18 20.43
C ILE A 266 3.56 0.49 19.08
N LEU A 267 2.57 0.49 18.19
CA LEU A 267 2.74 0.93 16.81
C LEU A 267 3.17 2.39 16.65
N PRO A 268 2.62 3.37 17.40
CA PRO A 268 3.06 4.76 17.28
C PRO A 268 4.56 4.90 17.59
N TRP A 269 5.00 4.31 18.71
CA TRP A 269 6.41 4.28 19.08
C TRP A 269 7.27 3.59 18.03
N LEU A 270 6.87 2.39 17.59
CA LEU A 270 7.63 1.59 16.65
C LEU A 270 7.73 2.26 15.27
N ARG A 271 6.64 2.85 14.77
CA ARG A 271 6.63 3.66 13.55
C ARG A 271 7.61 4.81 13.67
N GLY A 272 7.64 5.49 14.82
CA GLY A 272 8.64 6.50 15.15
C GLY A 272 10.06 5.99 15.00
N GLN A 273 10.37 4.83 15.57
CA GLN A 273 11.71 4.23 15.52
C GLN A 273 12.16 3.88 14.09
N VAL A 274 11.27 3.37 13.22
CA VAL A 274 11.63 3.01 11.84
C VAL A 274 11.57 4.19 10.87
N SER A 275 10.93 5.31 11.24
CA SER A 275 10.66 6.46 10.36
C SER A 275 11.67 7.60 10.47
N GLN A 276 12.89 7.32 10.94
CA GLN A 276 13.90 8.35 11.24
C GLN A 276 14.47 9.04 9.99
N GLN A 277 14.53 8.36 8.84
CA GLN A 277 14.97 8.97 7.57
C GLN A 277 13.77 9.39 6.70
N LYS A 278 12.83 8.46 6.49
CA LYS A 278 11.56 8.69 5.80
C LYS A 278 10.44 7.98 6.56
N ARG A 279 9.23 8.55 6.53
CA ARG A 279 8.06 7.96 7.18
C ARG A 279 7.65 6.64 6.51
N PHE A 280 7.22 5.69 7.31
CA PHE A 280 6.64 4.43 6.87
C PHE A 280 5.16 4.34 7.21
N ILE A 281 4.41 3.56 6.42
CA ILE A 281 3.03 3.17 6.65
C ILE A 281 3.01 1.67 6.99
N GLY A 282 2.27 1.30 8.03
CA GLY A 282 2.23 -0.06 8.56
C GLY A 282 1.08 -0.90 8.02
N THR A 283 1.29 -2.21 7.99
CA THR A 283 0.27 -3.25 7.84
C THR A 283 0.49 -4.33 8.89
N ILE A 284 -0.57 -4.69 9.61
CA ILE A 284 -0.57 -5.77 10.59
C ILE A 284 -1.12 -7.04 9.90
N GLN A 285 -0.45 -8.17 10.10
CA GLN A 285 -0.92 -9.49 9.69
C GLN A 285 -0.83 -10.43 10.89
N ASP A 286 -1.95 -10.99 11.30
CA ASP A 286 -2.07 -11.94 12.42
C ASP A 286 -2.96 -13.14 12.07
N ASP A 287 -2.90 -13.57 10.82
CA ASP A 287 -3.58 -14.79 10.37
C ASP A 287 -2.92 -16.06 10.94
N GLU A 288 -3.57 -17.20 10.72
CA GLU A 288 -3.11 -18.49 11.22
C GLU A 288 -1.70 -18.83 10.73
N ALA A 289 -1.37 -18.55 9.47
CA ALA A 289 -0.07 -18.87 8.90
C ALA A 289 1.07 -18.12 9.61
N ILE A 290 0.90 -16.80 9.79
CA ILE A 290 1.88 -15.98 10.50
C ILE A 290 1.93 -16.33 11.98
N LEU A 291 0.77 -16.47 12.65
CA LEU A 291 0.74 -16.83 14.08
C LEU A 291 1.39 -18.18 14.34
N ARG A 292 1.17 -19.18 13.48
CA ARG A 292 1.81 -20.49 13.57
C ARG A 292 3.33 -20.37 13.46
N PHE A 293 3.81 -19.53 12.54
CA PHE A 293 5.25 -19.32 12.36
C PHE A 293 5.89 -18.56 13.51
N VAL A 294 5.42 -17.36 13.87
CA VAL A 294 6.08 -16.51 14.88
C VAL A 294 6.08 -17.13 16.28
N ASN A 295 5.18 -18.08 16.52
CA ASN A 295 5.08 -18.80 17.79
C ASN A 295 5.86 -20.12 17.80
N SER A 296 6.57 -20.46 16.74
CA SER A 296 7.25 -21.76 16.62
C SER A 296 8.67 -21.76 17.20
N VAL A 297 9.21 -22.95 17.44
CA VAL A 297 10.60 -23.12 17.92
C VAL A 297 11.61 -22.65 16.88
N GLU A 298 11.35 -22.93 15.59
CA GLU A 298 12.26 -22.63 14.49
C GLU A 298 12.14 -21.20 13.95
N ALA A 299 11.18 -20.41 14.44
CA ALA A 299 10.88 -19.06 13.98
C ALA A 299 12.14 -18.17 13.89
N ALA A 300 12.95 -18.14 14.95
CA ALA A 300 14.15 -17.32 15.01
C ALA A 300 15.21 -17.75 14.00
N ARG A 301 15.44 -19.07 13.83
CA ARG A 301 16.42 -19.59 12.86
C ARG A 301 15.99 -19.27 11.42
N LEU A 302 14.73 -19.57 11.09
CA LEU A 302 14.20 -19.38 9.75
C LEU A 302 14.08 -17.89 9.38
N ALA A 303 13.69 -17.04 10.33
CA ALA A 303 13.71 -15.59 10.17
C ALA A 303 15.13 -15.07 9.89
N GLU A 304 16.17 -15.59 10.56
CA GLU A 304 17.55 -15.18 10.32
C GLU A 304 18.09 -15.59 8.95
N LEU A 305 17.61 -16.72 8.38
CA LEU A 305 17.94 -17.12 7.01
C LEU A 305 17.35 -16.16 5.96
N GLY A 306 16.19 -15.57 6.25
CA GLY A 306 15.50 -14.67 5.33
C GLY A 306 14.79 -15.40 4.18
N THR A 307 14.42 -14.64 3.16
CA THR A 307 13.61 -15.12 2.03
C THR A 307 14.46 -15.79 0.95
N SER A 308 13.86 -16.66 0.14
CA SER A 308 14.60 -17.47 -0.85
C SER A 308 14.41 -17.07 -2.30
N CYS A 309 13.45 -16.20 -2.62
CA CYS A 309 13.14 -15.81 -4.00
C CYS A 309 13.57 -14.35 -4.30
N PRO A 310 14.12 -14.04 -5.49
CA PRO A 310 14.48 -12.67 -5.91
C PRO A 310 13.39 -11.62 -5.68
N ASP A 311 12.13 -11.97 -5.96
CA ASP A 311 11.00 -11.04 -5.83
C ASP A 311 10.73 -10.62 -4.39
N HIS A 312 11.10 -11.47 -3.41
CA HIS A 312 10.93 -11.16 -1.99
C HIS A 312 11.86 -10.02 -1.55
N PHE A 313 13.14 -10.08 -1.93
CA PHE A 313 14.17 -9.16 -1.42
C PHE A 313 13.90 -7.69 -1.71
N LEU A 314 13.27 -7.38 -2.86
CA LEU A 314 12.97 -6.00 -3.24
C LEU A 314 12.03 -5.30 -2.25
N ARG A 315 11.24 -6.06 -1.47
CA ARG A 315 10.25 -5.52 -0.53
C ARG A 315 10.53 -5.92 0.92
N THR A 316 10.96 -7.15 1.16
CA THR A 316 11.18 -7.69 2.51
C THR A 316 12.61 -7.48 3.02
N LYS A 317 13.51 -6.95 2.18
CA LYS A 317 14.97 -6.91 2.43
C LYS A 317 15.54 -8.31 2.63
N ILE A 318 16.82 -8.38 3.04
CA ILE A 318 17.56 -9.62 3.23
C ILE A 318 16.95 -10.54 4.31
N LYS A 319 16.42 -9.98 5.40
CA LYS A 319 15.76 -10.71 6.50
C LYS A 319 14.79 -9.81 7.27
N PRO A 320 13.76 -10.36 7.94
CA PRO A 320 12.94 -9.65 8.92
C PRO A 320 13.70 -9.38 10.22
N LEU A 321 13.08 -8.62 11.14
CA LEU A 321 13.45 -8.59 12.55
C LEU A 321 12.51 -9.50 13.36
N TYR A 322 13.01 -10.62 13.86
CA TYR A 322 12.29 -11.43 14.85
C TYR A 322 12.66 -10.97 16.27
N VAL A 323 11.66 -10.76 17.12
CA VAL A 323 11.87 -10.31 18.51
C VAL A 323 11.53 -11.46 19.46
N ASP A 324 12.55 -12.08 20.07
CA ASP A 324 12.36 -13.19 21.01
C ASP A 324 11.89 -12.69 22.38
N TRP A 325 10.61 -12.30 22.45
CA TRP A 325 9.91 -11.96 23.69
C TRP A 325 8.92 -13.06 24.08
N ASP A 326 8.64 -13.17 25.38
CA ASP A 326 7.69 -14.14 25.93
C ASP A 326 6.34 -13.44 26.19
N PRO A 327 5.32 -13.65 25.34
CA PRO A 327 4.03 -12.97 25.45
C PRO A 327 3.24 -13.35 26.71
N ALA A 328 3.59 -14.45 27.39
CA ALA A 328 2.90 -14.90 28.60
C ALA A 328 3.52 -14.36 29.89
N ARG A 329 4.79 -13.93 29.85
CA ARG A 329 5.56 -13.55 31.06
C ARG A 329 6.12 -12.14 31.03
N GLU A 330 6.39 -11.60 29.85
CA GLU A 330 7.02 -10.30 29.68
C GLU A 330 5.97 -9.22 29.40
N GLU A 331 6.18 -8.03 29.96
CA GLU A 331 5.29 -6.90 29.77
C GLU A 331 5.69 -6.05 28.56
N ILE A 332 4.81 -5.11 28.18
CA ILE A 332 5.02 -4.20 27.04
C ILE A 332 6.33 -3.39 27.14
N GLY A 333 6.77 -3.06 28.35
CA GLY A 333 8.05 -2.37 28.57
C GLY A 333 9.23 -3.21 28.08
N THR A 334 9.27 -4.50 28.44
CA THR A 334 10.28 -5.45 27.98
C THR A 334 10.24 -5.65 26.48
N LEU A 335 9.03 -5.74 25.89
CA LEU A 335 8.86 -5.81 24.45
C LEU A 335 9.44 -4.58 23.74
N LYS A 336 9.15 -3.36 24.22
CA LYS A 336 9.74 -2.12 23.66
C LYS A 336 11.28 -2.12 23.78
N SER A 337 11.84 -2.53 24.91
CA SER A 337 13.30 -2.62 25.08
C SER A 337 13.94 -3.63 24.13
N LYS A 338 13.33 -4.81 23.94
CA LYS A 338 13.83 -5.82 22.98
C LYS A 338 13.69 -5.36 21.54
N LEU A 339 12.59 -4.68 21.19
CA LEU A 339 12.41 -4.06 19.89
C LEU A 339 13.50 -3.01 19.61
N GLN A 340 13.79 -2.13 20.58
CA GLN A 340 14.84 -1.12 20.43
C GLN A 340 16.20 -1.76 20.18
N ALA A 341 16.62 -2.70 21.03
CA ALA A 341 17.88 -3.42 20.86
C ALA A 341 17.92 -4.20 19.53
N GLY A 342 16.81 -4.81 19.13
CA GLY A 342 16.67 -5.51 17.86
C GLY A 342 16.82 -4.59 16.65
N LEU A 343 16.22 -3.39 16.68
CA LEU A 343 16.36 -2.38 15.62
C LEU A 343 17.78 -1.85 15.52
N GLU A 344 18.43 -1.56 16.65
CA GLU A 344 19.83 -1.14 16.70
C GLU A 344 20.75 -2.21 16.10
N LYS A 345 20.58 -3.47 16.53
CA LYS A 345 21.32 -4.61 15.96
C LYS A 345 21.04 -4.78 14.47
N TYR A 346 19.79 -4.71 14.04
CA TYR A 346 19.43 -4.89 12.63
C TYR A 346 20.14 -3.86 11.74
N ARG A 347 20.22 -2.59 12.18
CA ARG A 347 20.91 -1.53 11.43
C ARG A 347 22.41 -1.81 11.30
N VAL A 348 23.04 -2.32 12.35
CA VAL A 348 24.45 -2.75 12.33
C VAL A 348 24.64 -3.93 11.38
N ASP A 349 23.85 -5.00 11.54
CA ASP A 349 23.90 -6.20 10.70
C ASP A 349 23.71 -5.85 9.21
N TYR A 350 22.76 -4.94 8.90
CA TYR A 350 22.49 -4.51 7.53
C TYR A 350 23.65 -3.70 6.94
N ALA A 351 24.29 -2.84 7.73
CA ALA A 351 25.48 -2.09 7.31
C ALA A 351 26.69 -3.01 7.08
N GLU A 352 26.88 -4.03 7.92
CA GLU A 352 27.92 -5.04 7.73
C GLU A 352 27.67 -5.88 6.47
N TYR A 353 26.42 -6.32 6.25
CA TYR A 353 25.99 -7.00 5.03
C TYR A 353 26.29 -6.16 3.79
N TYR A 354 25.89 -4.88 3.80
CA TYR A 354 26.18 -3.95 2.71
C TYR A 354 27.69 -3.81 2.46
N ASN A 355 28.49 -3.60 3.50
CA ASN A 355 29.93 -3.42 3.36
C ASN A 355 30.66 -4.68 2.89
N ARG A 356 30.17 -5.86 3.27
CA ARG A 356 30.73 -7.16 2.86
C ARG A 356 30.44 -7.47 1.39
N CYS A 357 29.26 -7.11 0.88
CA CYS A 357 28.80 -7.51 -0.46
C CYS A 357 28.92 -6.42 -1.53
N LYS A 358 29.07 -5.14 -1.13
CA LYS A 358 29.14 -4.03 -2.09
C LYS A 358 30.33 -4.15 -3.04
N ARG A 359 30.09 -3.69 -4.26
CA ARG A 359 31.08 -3.51 -5.33
C ARG A 359 31.42 -2.02 -5.45
N PRO A 360 32.53 -1.65 -6.13
CA PRO A 360 32.92 -0.25 -6.29
C PRO A 360 31.85 0.65 -6.92
N ASP A 361 30.94 0.06 -7.71
CA ASP A 361 29.85 0.73 -8.43
C ASP A 361 28.47 0.55 -7.78
N SER A 362 28.37 -0.07 -6.59
CA SER A 362 27.09 -0.28 -5.92
C SER A 362 26.41 1.05 -5.52
N PRO A 363 25.07 1.15 -5.63
CA PRO A 363 24.31 2.30 -5.13
C PRO A 363 24.50 2.50 -3.62
N PRO A 364 24.27 3.72 -3.08
CA PRO A 364 24.33 3.97 -1.65
C PRO A 364 23.44 3.03 -0.83
N MET A 365 23.89 2.71 0.39
CA MET A 365 23.13 1.86 1.31
C MET A 365 21.71 2.42 1.51
N ARG A 366 20.72 1.55 1.38
CA ARG A 366 19.31 1.88 1.63
C ARG A 366 19.06 2.12 3.12
N ASP A 367 17.88 2.64 3.45
CA ASP A 367 17.44 2.78 4.85
C ASP A 367 17.66 1.46 5.60
N PRO A 368 18.45 1.44 6.69
CA PRO A 368 18.86 0.21 7.35
C PRO A 368 17.82 -0.33 8.36
N ASN A 369 16.57 0.14 8.36
CA ASN A 369 15.51 -0.42 9.19
C ASN A 369 14.85 -1.66 8.55
N PRO A 370 14.30 -2.59 9.36
CA PRO A 370 13.55 -3.74 8.83
C PRO A 370 12.21 -3.30 8.23
N THR A 371 11.82 -3.92 7.12
CA THR A 371 10.47 -3.74 6.54
C THR A 371 9.48 -4.80 7.03
N VAL A 372 9.96 -5.85 7.71
CA VAL A 372 9.14 -6.88 8.35
C VAL A 372 9.62 -7.08 9.78
N ILE A 373 8.69 -7.02 10.74
CA ILE A 373 8.94 -7.28 12.15
C ILE A 373 7.99 -8.39 12.62
N LEU A 374 8.55 -9.42 13.26
CA LEU A 374 7.85 -10.62 13.70
C LEU A 374 7.83 -10.68 15.23
N LEU A 375 6.62 -10.84 15.77
CA LEU A 375 6.36 -10.76 17.21
C LEU A 375 5.59 -12.01 17.67
N PRO A 376 6.22 -12.90 18.44
CA PRO A 376 5.53 -13.96 19.18
C PRO A 376 4.27 -13.46 19.88
N GLY A 377 3.21 -14.27 19.89
CA GLY A 377 1.92 -13.95 20.47
C GLY A 377 1.07 -12.93 19.70
N LEU A 378 1.67 -12.15 18.79
CA LEU A 378 1.04 -11.01 18.12
C LEU A 378 0.88 -11.19 16.60
N GLY A 379 1.94 -11.58 15.89
CA GLY A 379 1.94 -11.71 14.44
C GLY A 379 3.06 -10.91 13.78
N MET A 380 2.76 -10.26 12.65
CA MET A 380 3.70 -9.53 11.81
C MET A 380 3.28 -8.08 11.63
N ILE A 381 4.27 -7.19 11.60
CA ILE A 381 4.12 -5.79 11.15
C ILE A 381 5.01 -5.61 9.92
N ALA A 382 4.40 -5.19 8.81
CA ALA A 382 5.09 -4.86 7.57
C ALA A 382 5.05 -3.36 7.31
N TRP A 383 6.16 -2.79 6.84
CA TRP A 383 6.35 -1.37 6.56
C TRP A 383 6.57 -1.13 5.07
N GLY A 384 6.02 -0.03 4.57
CA GLY A 384 6.19 0.44 3.19
C GLY A 384 5.99 1.95 3.09
N LYS A 385 6.28 2.55 1.93
CA LYS A 385 6.07 4.00 1.72
C LYS A 385 4.60 4.40 1.72
N ASP A 386 3.74 3.45 1.38
CA ASP A 386 2.31 3.59 1.35
C ASP A 386 1.65 2.27 1.73
N LYS A 387 0.33 2.30 1.91
CA LYS A 387 -0.45 1.11 2.26
C LYS A 387 -0.37 -0.01 1.23
N SER A 388 -0.22 0.31 -0.07
CA SER A 388 -0.07 -0.73 -1.09
C SER A 388 1.25 -1.47 -0.88
N GLU A 389 2.35 -0.73 -0.71
CA GLU A 389 3.67 -1.32 -0.51
C GLU A 389 3.74 -2.11 0.79
N SER A 390 3.21 -1.61 1.91
CA SER A 390 3.26 -2.35 3.17
C SER A 390 2.43 -3.64 3.15
N ARG A 391 1.29 -3.65 2.45
CA ARG A 391 0.49 -4.87 2.22
C ARG A 391 1.21 -5.85 1.31
N VAL A 392 1.86 -5.36 0.26
CA VAL A 392 2.71 -6.20 -0.61
C VAL A 392 3.88 -6.81 0.16
N THR A 393 4.56 -6.03 1.02
CA THR A 393 5.63 -6.54 1.90
C THR A 393 5.12 -7.64 2.83
N ALA A 394 3.95 -7.45 3.47
CA ALA A 394 3.31 -8.47 4.30
C ALA A 394 2.98 -9.74 3.49
N GLU A 395 2.40 -9.57 2.31
CA GLU A 395 2.04 -10.68 1.41
C GLU A 395 3.27 -11.51 1.02
N PHE A 396 4.35 -10.85 0.57
CA PHE A 396 5.57 -11.54 0.18
C PHE A 396 6.18 -12.32 1.35
N TYR A 397 6.15 -11.76 2.56
CA TYR A 397 6.68 -12.48 3.72
C TYR A 397 5.77 -13.63 4.16
N ASN A 398 4.45 -13.50 4.03
CA ASN A 398 3.53 -14.62 4.25
C ASN A 398 3.81 -15.78 3.28
N CYS A 399 4.04 -15.48 2.00
CA CYS A 399 4.47 -16.47 1.03
C CYS A 399 5.82 -17.10 1.40
N ALA A 400 6.79 -16.31 1.89
CA ALA A 400 8.06 -16.84 2.37
C ALA A 400 7.89 -17.82 3.55
N VAL A 401 6.98 -17.54 4.49
CA VAL A 401 6.63 -18.45 5.59
C VAL A 401 6.08 -19.78 5.06
N GLU A 402 5.15 -19.74 4.10
CA GLU A 402 4.62 -20.97 3.50
C GLU A 402 5.68 -21.73 2.69
N VAL A 403 6.59 -21.03 2.02
CA VAL A 403 7.74 -21.63 1.33
C VAL A 403 8.65 -22.34 2.32
N MET A 404 9.02 -21.70 3.43
CA MET A 404 9.83 -22.28 4.50
C MET A 404 9.14 -23.53 5.06
N ARG A 405 7.83 -23.46 5.35
CA ARG A 405 7.05 -24.60 5.82
C ARG A 405 7.11 -25.77 4.83
N GLY A 406 6.85 -25.50 3.56
CA GLY A 406 6.84 -26.52 2.52
C GLY A 406 8.22 -27.13 2.28
N ALA A 407 9.28 -26.32 2.37
CA ALA A 407 10.66 -26.79 2.23
C ALA A 407 11.05 -27.66 3.42
N GLU A 408 10.85 -27.19 4.67
CA GLU A 408 11.14 -27.93 5.92
C GLU A 408 10.29 -29.21 6.05
N ALA A 409 9.14 -29.29 5.38
CA ALA A 409 8.32 -30.50 5.34
C ALA A 409 8.92 -31.62 4.47
N ILE A 410 9.64 -31.26 3.40
CA ILE A 410 10.15 -32.22 2.40
C ILE A 410 11.66 -32.42 2.47
N ASP A 411 12.40 -31.46 3.02
CA ASP A 411 13.86 -31.42 3.19
C ASP A 411 14.26 -30.23 4.08
N GLN A 412 15.51 -29.76 4.04
CA GLN A 412 15.96 -28.55 4.73
C GLN A 412 15.77 -27.29 3.85
N TYR A 413 15.20 -26.21 4.41
CA TYR A 413 15.14 -24.89 3.74
C TYR A 413 16.53 -24.25 3.66
N ILE A 414 16.85 -23.69 2.49
CA ILE A 414 18.05 -22.90 2.26
C ILE A 414 17.67 -21.55 1.62
N ALA A 415 18.29 -20.48 2.10
CA ALA A 415 18.18 -19.15 1.48
C ALA A 415 19.18 -18.98 0.34
N LEU A 416 19.01 -17.91 -0.44
CA LEU A 416 20.02 -17.50 -1.42
C LEU A 416 21.31 -17.03 -0.72
N PRO A 417 22.50 -17.26 -1.30
CA PRO A 417 23.73 -16.68 -0.79
C PRO A 417 23.62 -15.16 -0.68
N GLN A 418 24.18 -14.57 0.37
CA GLN A 418 24.04 -13.13 0.63
C GLN A 418 24.53 -12.25 -0.53
N GLN A 419 25.60 -12.65 -1.24
CA GLN A 419 26.05 -11.91 -2.42
C GLN A 419 25.00 -11.89 -3.54
N GLU A 420 24.25 -12.98 -3.72
CA GLU A 420 23.18 -13.05 -4.72
C GLU A 420 22.01 -12.15 -4.33
N ALA A 421 21.60 -12.22 -3.07
CA ALA A 421 20.57 -11.33 -2.54
C ALA A 421 20.98 -9.85 -2.65
N PHE A 422 22.26 -9.53 -2.43
CA PHE A 422 22.80 -8.19 -2.60
C PHE A 422 22.76 -7.74 -4.06
N ASP A 423 23.21 -8.59 -4.98
CA ASP A 423 23.25 -8.29 -6.41
C ASP A 423 21.82 -8.09 -6.98
N ILE A 424 20.79 -8.67 -6.35
CA ILE A 424 19.35 -8.41 -6.64
C ILE A 424 18.90 -7.08 -6.00
N GLU A 425 19.12 -6.92 -4.69
CA GLU A 425 18.64 -5.76 -3.95
C GLU A 425 19.26 -4.46 -4.49
N TYR A 426 20.56 -4.45 -4.79
CA TYR A 426 21.33 -3.29 -5.24
C TYR A 426 21.59 -3.28 -6.75
N TRP A 427 20.76 -3.97 -7.53
CA TRP A 427 20.96 -4.06 -8.97
C TRP A 427 20.87 -2.69 -9.67
N LEU A 428 21.88 -2.34 -10.46
CA LEU A 428 21.96 -1.07 -11.19
C LEU A 428 20.78 -0.83 -12.14
N LEU A 429 20.22 -1.89 -12.74
CA LEU A 429 19.04 -1.75 -13.59
C LEU A 429 17.79 -1.39 -12.79
N GLU A 430 17.66 -1.90 -11.57
CA GLU A 430 16.57 -1.52 -10.68
C GLU A 430 16.76 -0.10 -10.15
N GLU A 431 17.99 0.27 -9.80
CA GLU A 431 18.34 1.65 -9.42
C GLU A 431 18.03 2.65 -10.54
N ALA A 432 18.29 2.30 -11.80
CA ALA A 432 17.94 3.12 -12.95
C ALA A 432 16.43 3.30 -13.12
N LYS A 433 15.61 2.30 -12.74
CA LYS A 433 14.15 2.44 -12.70
C LYS A 433 13.71 3.38 -11.59
N LEU A 434 14.26 3.22 -10.38
CA LEU A 434 13.94 4.06 -9.23
C LEU A 434 14.25 5.54 -9.50
N LYS A 435 15.39 5.84 -10.13
CA LYS A 435 15.78 7.21 -10.53
C LYS A 435 14.87 7.86 -11.57
N ARG A 436 14.13 7.06 -12.36
CA ARG A 436 13.18 7.56 -13.37
C ARG A 436 11.76 7.74 -12.81
N MET A 437 11.50 7.27 -11.59
CA MET A 437 10.19 7.46 -10.97
C MET A 437 9.95 8.96 -10.69
N PRO A 438 8.71 9.45 -10.83
CA PRO A 438 8.35 10.78 -10.39
C PRO A 438 8.72 10.99 -8.92
N ALA A 439 9.03 12.23 -8.55
CA ALA A 439 9.23 12.60 -7.15
C ALA A 439 8.00 12.22 -6.31
N GLU A 440 8.24 11.87 -5.04
CA GLU A 440 7.15 11.62 -4.10
C GLU A 440 6.28 12.86 -3.97
N LYS A 441 4.96 12.65 -3.88
CA LYS A 441 3.99 13.73 -3.69
C LYS A 441 4.16 14.35 -2.30
N GLU A 442 3.64 15.56 -2.14
CA GLU A 442 3.91 16.39 -0.96
C GLU A 442 3.44 15.79 0.37
N LEU A 443 2.32 15.06 0.36
CA LEU A 443 1.78 14.37 1.53
C LEU A 443 2.00 12.85 1.45
N ALA A 444 2.90 12.37 0.59
CA ALA A 444 3.26 10.96 0.57
C ALA A 444 3.77 10.52 1.96
N ARG A 445 3.38 9.31 2.38
CA ARG A 445 3.73 8.71 3.68
C ARG A 445 3.11 9.40 4.91
N GLN A 446 2.14 10.30 4.71
CA GLN A 446 1.44 11.01 5.79
C GLN A 446 0.11 10.33 6.11
N VAL A 447 -0.17 10.10 7.39
CA VAL A 447 -1.48 9.70 7.89
C VAL A 447 -2.22 10.92 8.41
N VAL A 448 -3.33 11.28 7.79
CA VAL A 448 -4.11 12.46 8.11
C VAL A 448 -5.51 12.08 8.55
N VAL A 449 -5.88 12.46 9.77
CA VAL A 449 -7.24 12.32 10.30
C VAL A 449 -8.05 13.57 9.97
N VAL A 450 -9.20 13.41 9.32
CA VAL A 450 -10.11 14.51 8.99
C VAL A 450 -11.42 14.29 9.74
N ILE A 451 -11.64 15.09 10.78
CA ILE A 451 -12.85 15.05 11.62
C ILE A 451 -13.90 16.01 11.04
N GLY A 452 -15.11 15.53 10.83
CA GLY A 452 -16.16 16.21 10.06
C GLY A 452 -16.11 15.87 8.56
N ALA A 453 -15.51 14.73 8.18
CA ALA A 453 -15.30 14.35 6.79
C ALA A 453 -16.56 13.82 6.07
N GLY A 454 -17.72 13.74 6.74
CA GLY A 454 -18.94 13.23 6.13
C GLY A 454 -19.59 14.21 5.14
N SER A 455 -19.25 15.50 5.19
CA SER A 455 -19.83 16.51 4.30
C SER A 455 -18.98 17.78 4.20
N GLY A 456 -19.37 18.71 3.32
CA GLY A 456 -18.83 20.07 3.23
C GLY A 456 -17.30 20.16 3.19
N ILE A 457 -16.75 21.04 4.03
CA ILE A 457 -15.30 21.33 4.10
C ILE A 457 -14.48 20.07 4.41
N GLY A 458 -14.88 19.26 5.39
CA GLY A 458 -14.13 18.07 5.76
C GLY A 458 -14.05 17.03 4.65
N LYS A 459 -15.16 16.80 3.95
CA LYS A 459 -15.18 15.93 2.77
C LYS A 459 -14.23 16.44 1.68
N GLU A 460 -14.24 17.73 1.40
CA GLU A 460 -13.36 18.33 0.38
C GLU A 460 -11.89 18.32 0.81
N VAL A 461 -11.59 18.54 2.09
CA VAL A 461 -10.23 18.37 2.65
C VAL A 461 -9.73 16.95 2.42
N ALA A 462 -10.54 15.93 2.70
CA ALA A 462 -10.18 14.52 2.48
C ALA A 462 -9.85 14.24 1.01
N HIS A 463 -10.71 14.70 0.08
CA HIS A 463 -10.48 14.59 -1.37
C HIS A 463 -9.26 15.38 -1.86
N ARG A 464 -8.95 16.50 -1.20
CA ARG A 464 -7.83 17.37 -1.57
C ARG A 464 -6.47 16.80 -1.17
N ILE A 465 -6.34 16.31 0.06
CA ILE A 465 -5.05 15.82 0.59
C ILE A 465 -4.66 14.46 -0.01
N VAL A 466 -5.63 13.62 -0.34
CA VAL A 466 -5.37 12.30 -0.94
C VAL A 466 -4.77 12.42 -2.35
N LYS A 467 -5.12 13.49 -3.08
CA LYS A 467 -4.51 13.81 -4.38
C LYS A 467 -2.99 13.93 -4.28
N ASP A 468 -2.49 14.39 -3.14
CA ASP A 468 -1.05 14.55 -2.82
C ASP A 468 -0.45 13.38 -2.02
N GLY A 469 -1.13 12.23 -1.98
CA GLY A 469 -0.55 10.97 -1.51
C GLY A 469 -0.73 10.67 -0.02
N ALA A 470 -1.57 11.44 0.69
CA ALA A 470 -1.92 11.16 2.08
C ALA A 470 -2.75 9.88 2.24
N HIS A 471 -2.54 9.16 3.33
CA HIS A 471 -3.45 8.15 3.87
C HIS A 471 -4.49 8.86 4.73
N VAL A 472 -5.78 8.69 4.42
CA VAL A 472 -6.84 9.53 5.00
C VAL A 472 -7.75 8.72 5.92
N VAL A 473 -7.94 9.22 7.14
CA VAL A 473 -8.95 8.71 8.06
C VAL A 473 -10.11 9.69 8.06
N CYS A 474 -11.19 9.34 7.36
CA CYS A 474 -12.42 10.13 7.32
C CYS A 474 -13.21 9.85 8.60
N VAL A 475 -13.44 10.85 9.43
CA VAL A 475 -14.12 10.70 10.72
C VAL A 475 -15.35 11.60 10.76
N ASP A 476 -16.49 11.06 11.19
CA ASP A 476 -17.70 11.85 11.42
C ASP A 476 -18.56 11.24 12.53
N LEU A 477 -19.47 12.04 13.10
CA LEU A 477 -20.51 11.54 14.01
C LEU A 477 -21.48 10.61 13.25
N ASN A 478 -21.73 10.89 11.97
CA ASN A 478 -22.44 9.98 11.09
C ASN A 478 -21.46 9.00 10.43
N LYS A 479 -21.42 7.76 10.96
CA LYS A 479 -20.54 6.70 10.46
C LYS A 479 -20.69 6.45 8.96
N ASN A 480 -21.92 6.43 8.44
CA ASN A 480 -22.16 6.13 7.03
C ASN A 480 -21.60 7.22 6.12
N ALA A 481 -21.78 8.49 6.49
CA ALA A 481 -21.22 9.60 5.71
C ALA A 481 -19.69 9.55 5.64
N ALA A 482 -19.01 9.19 6.74
CA ALA A 482 -17.56 9.01 6.75
C ALA A 482 -17.11 7.83 5.88
N LEU A 483 -17.86 6.72 5.90
CA LEU A 483 -17.61 5.55 5.05
C LEU A 483 -17.81 5.88 3.57
N ASP A 484 -18.85 6.65 3.23
CA ASP A 484 -19.14 7.07 1.85
C ASP A 484 -17.99 7.93 1.30
N THR A 485 -17.51 8.92 2.05
CA THR A 485 -16.33 9.71 1.64
C THR A 485 -15.09 8.84 1.42
N ALA A 486 -14.79 7.92 2.33
CA ALA A 486 -13.66 7.00 2.17
C ALA A 486 -13.83 6.06 0.96
N LYS A 487 -15.07 5.63 0.68
CA LYS A 487 -15.40 4.80 -0.48
C LYS A 487 -15.21 5.58 -1.77
N GLU A 488 -15.70 6.82 -1.87
CA GLU A 488 -15.50 7.67 -3.05
C GLU A 488 -14.01 7.84 -3.38
N ILE A 489 -13.19 8.06 -2.35
CA ILE A 489 -11.73 8.14 -2.48
C ILE A 489 -11.18 6.79 -3.00
N THR A 490 -11.60 5.68 -2.41
CA THR A 490 -11.10 4.34 -2.79
C THR A 490 -11.56 3.93 -4.19
N ASP A 491 -12.79 4.27 -4.60
CA ASP A 491 -13.30 4.01 -5.96
C ASP A 491 -12.49 4.78 -7.01
N LYS A 492 -12.06 6.00 -6.68
CA LYS A 492 -11.31 6.88 -7.59
C LYS A 492 -9.83 6.49 -7.72
N TYR A 493 -9.18 6.17 -6.61
CA TYR A 493 -7.72 5.94 -6.56
C TYR A 493 -7.34 4.45 -6.45
N GLY A 494 -8.32 3.57 -6.21
CA GLY A 494 -8.12 2.16 -5.95
C GLY A 494 -7.70 1.86 -4.51
N ILE A 495 -7.82 0.60 -4.10
CA ILE A 495 -7.33 0.12 -2.79
C ILE A 495 -5.79 -0.10 -2.79
N GLY A 496 -5.15 0.07 -3.95
CA GLY A 496 -3.75 -0.32 -4.16
C GLY A 496 -3.59 -1.79 -4.54
N ILE A 497 -2.33 -2.22 -4.67
CA ILE A 497 -1.94 -3.62 -4.87
C ILE A 497 -1.61 -4.29 -3.52
N GLY A 498 -1.48 -5.63 -3.52
CA GLY A 498 -1.37 -6.45 -2.32
C GLY A 498 -2.74 -6.74 -1.69
N VAL A 499 -2.88 -7.90 -1.03
CA VAL A 499 -4.12 -8.26 -0.30
C VAL A 499 -3.93 -8.60 1.17
N ALA A 500 -2.69 -8.57 1.65
CA ALA A 500 -2.43 -8.79 3.06
C ALA A 500 -2.99 -7.64 3.93
N GLY A 501 -3.10 -7.92 5.22
CA GLY A 501 -3.70 -7.12 6.26
C GLY A 501 -4.75 -7.93 7.03
N SER A 502 -4.75 -7.79 8.36
CA SER A 502 -5.80 -8.29 9.25
C SER A 502 -6.70 -7.17 9.75
N GLY A 503 -8.00 -7.46 9.92
CA GLY A 503 -8.97 -6.51 10.46
C GLY A 503 -8.97 -5.17 9.71
N ILE A 504 -8.94 -4.06 10.46
CA ILE A 504 -8.89 -2.71 9.87
C ILE A 504 -7.58 -2.42 9.11
N SER A 505 -6.53 -3.21 9.35
CA SER A 505 -5.27 -3.09 8.62
C SER A 505 -5.35 -3.63 7.19
N ASN A 506 -6.41 -4.35 6.81
CA ASN A 506 -6.69 -4.71 5.41
C ASN A 506 -7.42 -3.59 4.65
N CYS A 507 -6.96 -2.35 4.82
CA CYS A 507 -7.54 -1.17 4.19
C CYS A 507 -6.70 -0.68 3.01
N GLY A 508 -7.27 0.26 2.24
CA GLY A 508 -6.57 1.00 1.19
C GLY A 508 -5.98 2.29 1.71
N LEU A 509 -5.98 3.31 0.86
CA LEU A 509 -5.48 4.64 1.21
C LEU A 509 -6.47 5.50 2.02
N ALA A 510 -7.72 5.06 2.19
CA ALA A 510 -8.71 5.75 3.01
C ALA A 510 -9.58 4.77 3.83
N ILE A 511 -9.97 5.19 5.04
CA ILE A 511 -10.95 4.50 5.90
C ILE A 511 -11.97 5.50 6.44
N GLY A 512 -13.19 5.01 6.72
CA GLY A 512 -14.25 5.77 7.38
C GLY A 512 -14.47 5.29 8.82
N LEU A 513 -14.42 6.20 9.79
CA LEU A 513 -14.59 5.91 11.21
C LEU A 513 -15.68 6.79 11.83
N ASN A 514 -16.23 6.31 12.95
CA ASN A 514 -17.15 7.07 13.77
C ASN A 514 -16.43 7.66 14.98
N ALA A 515 -16.68 8.93 15.30
CA ALA A 515 -16.30 9.48 16.58
C ALA A 515 -17.23 10.62 17.01
N ASN A 516 -17.54 10.67 18.29
CA ASN A 516 -18.09 11.85 18.94
C ASN A 516 -16.99 12.54 19.75
N ILE A 517 -16.51 13.67 19.23
CA ILE A 517 -15.33 14.35 19.78
C ILE A 517 -15.52 14.97 21.17
N ILE A 518 -16.75 15.06 21.66
CA ILE A 518 -16.99 15.54 23.04
C ILE A 518 -16.75 14.44 24.08
N TYR A 519 -16.52 13.19 23.64
CA TYR A 519 -16.25 12.04 24.49
C TYR A 519 -14.82 11.52 24.25
N ARG A 520 -14.01 11.52 25.30
CA ARG A 520 -12.58 11.20 25.24
C ARG A 520 -12.32 9.76 24.85
N GLU A 521 -13.12 8.83 25.35
CA GLU A 521 -13.09 7.41 25.01
C GLU A 521 -13.43 7.18 23.54
N SER A 522 -14.36 7.96 22.98
CA SER A 522 -14.70 7.88 21.55
C SER A 522 -13.54 8.34 20.66
N VAL A 523 -12.87 9.43 21.05
CA VAL A 523 -11.67 9.92 20.35
C VAL A 523 -10.53 8.92 20.43
N ARG A 524 -10.29 8.31 21.61
CA ARG A 524 -9.25 7.30 21.79
C ARG A 524 -9.48 6.08 20.92
N ALA A 525 -10.70 5.52 20.91
CA ALA A 525 -11.04 4.38 20.08
C ALA A 525 -10.83 4.67 18.59
N MET A 526 -11.22 5.86 18.12
CA MET A 526 -10.99 6.27 16.73
C MET A 526 -9.50 6.37 16.38
N PHE A 527 -8.68 6.88 17.30
CA PHE A 527 -7.23 6.92 17.08
C PHE A 527 -6.58 5.54 17.14
N ASP A 528 -7.02 4.65 18.02
CA ASP A 528 -6.54 3.26 18.06
C ASP A 528 -6.82 2.56 16.72
N ASP A 529 -8.03 2.73 16.15
CA ASP A 529 -8.39 2.22 14.84
C ASP A 529 -7.49 2.79 13.71
N ALA A 530 -7.22 4.10 13.74
CA ALA A 530 -6.31 4.74 12.78
C ALA A 530 -4.87 4.21 12.90
N VAL A 531 -4.39 3.98 14.12
CA VAL A 531 -3.08 3.40 14.43
C VAL A 531 -3.01 1.94 13.95
N LEU A 532 -4.05 1.14 14.16
CA LEU A 532 -4.10 -0.24 13.66
C LEU A 532 -4.13 -0.30 12.12
N ALA A 533 -4.77 0.68 11.48
CA ALA A 533 -4.84 0.78 10.04
C ALA A 533 -3.49 1.15 9.40
N TYR A 534 -2.76 2.13 9.95
CA TYR A 534 -1.61 2.75 9.27
C TYR A 534 -0.31 2.82 10.09
N GLY A 535 -0.35 2.45 11.37
CA GLY A 535 0.79 2.45 12.29
C GLY A 535 0.99 3.75 13.08
N GLY A 536 0.21 4.80 12.82
CA GLY A 536 0.36 6.09 13.48
C GLY A 536 -0.50 7.21 12.89
N ILE A 537 -0.36 8.43 13.41
CA ILE A 537 -1.07 9.64 12.97
C ILE A 537 -0.06 10.79 12.85
N ASP A 538 -0.05 11.47 11.71
CA ASP A 538 0.85 12.60 11.48
C ASP A 538 0.15 13.93 11.62
N SER A 539 -1.02 14.09 11.01
CA SER A 539 -1.76 15.35 11.04
C SER A 539 -3.24 15.15 11.28
N ILE A 540 -3.90 16.18 11.84
CA ILE A 540 -5.32 16.17 12.14
C ILE A 540 -5.95 17.47 11.64
N ALA A 541 -7.02 17.36 10.87
CA ALA A 541 -7.89 18.47 10.49
C ALA A 541 -9.24 18.33 11.20
N VAL A 542 -9.55 19.27 12.09
CA VAL A 542 -10.84 19.34 12.78
C VAL A 542 -11.74 20.32 12.04
N THR A 543 -12.62 19.77 11.19
CA THR A 543 -13.63 20.51 10.42
C THR A 543 -15.01 20.51 11.06
N ALA A 544 -15.25 19.61 12.01
CA ALA A 544 -16.48 19.54 12.77
C ALA A 544 -16.75 20.84 13.53
N GLY A 545 -17.98 21.33 13.43
CA GLY A 545 -18.47 22.49 14.17
C GLY A 545 -19.97 22.62 14.00
N VAL A 546 -20.64 23.23 14.98
CA VAL A 546 -22.10 23.38 15.01
C VAL A 546 -22.51 24.82 15.24
N PHE A 547 -23.61 25.20 14.61
CA PHE A 547 -24.34 26.43 14.85
C PHE A 547 -25.78 26.04 15.21
N PHE A 548 -26.23 26.38 16.41
CA PHE A 548 -27.62 26.24 16.80
C PHE A 548 -28.33 27.58 16.65
N SER A 549 -29.38 27.62 15.82
CA SER A 549 -30.21 28.81 15.69
C SER A 549 -30.91 29.12 17.02
N PRO A 550 -30.96 30.41 17.41
CA PRO A 550 -31.89 30.88 18.43
C PRO A 550 -33.34 30.55 18.07
N ASP A 551 -34.22 30.56 19.06
CA ASP A 551 -35.66 30.47 18.82
C ASP A 551 -36.22 31.74 18.14
N THR A 552 -37.53 31.75 17.89
CA THR A 552 -38.21 32.88 17.22
C THR A 552 -38.14 34.19 18.00
N GLU A 553 -37.90 34.14 19.31
CA GLU A 553 -37.73 35.31 20.17
C GLU A 553 -36.26 35.78 20.25
N GLY A 554 -35.34 34.98 19.68
CA GLY A 554 -33.91 35.25 19.67
C GLY A 554 -33.16 34.67 20.88
N ASN A 555 -33.81 33.84 21.69
CA ASN A 555 -33.20 33.21 22.85
C ASN A 555 -32.48 31.91 22.46
N ILE A 556 -31.38 31.62 23.16
CA ILE A 556 -30.68 30.33 23.08
C ILE A 556 -30.79 29.66 24.43
N SER A 557 -31.19 28.39 24.47
CA SER A 557 -31.30 27.65 25.72
C SER A 557 -29.91 27.32 26.28
N ASP A 558 -29.84 27.10 27.59
CA ASP A 558 -28.60 26.73 28.28
C ASP A 558 -28.01 25.44 27.72
N GLU A 559 -28.85 24.48 27.29
CA GLU A 559 -28.39 23.22 26.68
C GLU A 559 -27.77 23.45 25.30
N LYS A 560 -28.37 24.30 24.46
CA LYS A 560 -27.81 24.67 23.15
C LYS A 560 -26.53 25.48 23.31
N TRP A 561 -26.48 26.36 24.31
CA TRP A 561 -25.27 27.10 24.67
C TRP A 561 -24.13 26.14 25.06
N ALA A 562 -24.38 25.26 26.02
CA ALA A 562 -23.41 24.27 26.50
C ALA A 562 -22.94 23.35 25.37
N SER A 563 -23.86 22.85 24.54
CA SER A 563 -23.55 21.99 23.40
C SER A 563 -22.68 22.70 22.35
N THR A 564 -22.89 24.01 22.13
CA THR A 564 -22.06 24.80 21.22
C THR A 564 -20.61 24.82 21.67
N PHE A 565 -20.35 25.08 22.96
CA PHE A 565 -18.99 25.08 23.52
C PHE A 565 -18.39 23.67 23.58
N ALA A 566 -19.18 22.68 23.97
CA ALA A 566 -18.74 21.29 24.04
C ALA A 566 -18.20 20.81 22.69
N ILE A 567 -18.88 21.13 21.59
CA ILE A 567 -18.47 20.69 20.25
C ILE A 567 -17.38 21.60 19.67
N ASN A 568 -17.59 22.93 19.65
CA ASN A 568 -16.69 23.84 18.93
C ASN A 568 -15.36 24.07 19.65
N VAL A 569 -15.29 23.88 20.97
CA VAL A 569 -14.11 24.18 21.79
C VAL A 569 -13.61 22.93 22.50
N THR A 570 -14.43 22.33 23.38
CA THR A 570 -14.00 21.19 24.20
C THR A 570 -13.63 19.98 23.35
N GLY A 571 -14.39 19.69 22.29
CA GLY A 571 -14.10 18.59 21.37
C GLY A 571 -12.74 18.73 20.69
N SER A 572 -12.41 19.94 20.20
CA SER A 572 -11.09 20.23 19.61
C SER A 572 -9.95 20.05 20.61
N TYR A 573 -10.16 20.44 21.87
CA TYR A 573 -9.20 20.21 22.95
C TYR A 573 -9.00 18.71 23.23
N ILE A 574 -10.09 17.93 23.36
CA ILE A 574 -10.00 16.48 23.62
C ILE A 574 -9.24 15.77 22.51
N VAL A 575 -9.51 16.13 21.24
CA VAL A 575 -8.79 15.62 20.08
C VAL A 575 -7.29 15.92 20.18
N ALA A 576 -6.92 17.16 20.48
CA ALA A 576 -5.52 17.56 20.61
C ALA A 576 -4.81 16.83 21.76
N ASP A 577 -5.45 16.72 22.92
CA ASP A 577 -4.89 16.12 24.12
C ASP A 577 -4.69 14.59 24.00
N GLU A 578 -5.62 13.86 23.38
CA GLU A 578 -5.42 12.44 23.10
C GLU A 578 -4.37 12.23 21.98
N ALA A 579 -4.34 13.08 20.95
CA ALA A 579 -3.34 13.00 19.88
C ALA A 579 -1.92 13.31 20.36
N ALA A 580 -1.76 14.19 21.37
CA ALA A 580 -0.48 14.53 21.98
C ALA A 580 0.30 13.30 22.45
N ARG A 581 -0.40 12.28 22.96
CA ARG A 581 0.22 11.02 23.41
C ARG A 581 0.81 10.24 22.24
N ILE A 582 0.09 10.17 21.13
CA ILE A 582 0.51 9.46 19.91
C ILE A 582 1.71 10.16 19.28
N TRP A 583 1.65 11.50 19.12
CA TRP A 583 2.78 12.27 18.61
C TRP A 583 4.02 12.12 19.51
N LYS A 584 3.85 12.16 20.84
CA LYS A 584 4.94 11.95 21.79
C LYS A 584 5.55 10.55 21.70
N GLU A 585 4.76 9.50 21.53
CA GLU A 585 5.31 8.15 21.32
C GLU A 585 6.06 8.04 19.99
N GLN A 586 5.52 8.64 18.92
CA GLN A 586 6.12 8.63 17.58
C GLN A 586 7.42 9.44 17.49
N GLN A 587 7.52 10.56 18.20
CA GLN A 587 8.58 11.56 18.01
C GLN A 587 8.72 12.02 16.54
N LEU A 588 7.59 12.06 15.81
CA LEU A 588 7.52 12.56 14.44
C LEU A 588 6.78 13.90 14.42
N PRO A 589 7.26 14.89 13.65
CA PRO A 589 6.58 16.19 13.55
C PRO A 589 5.15 16.06 13.06
N GLY A 590 4.22 16.76 13.72
CA GLY A 590 2.79 16.70 13.40
C GLY A 590 2.16 18.06 13.14
N ASN A 591 0.93 18.03 12.63
CA ASN A 591 0.14 19.25 12.37
C ASN A 591 -1.29 19.09 12.88
N LEU A 592 -1.81 20.08 13.59
CA LEU A 592 -3.21 20.20 13.97
C LEU A 592 -3.80 21.45 13.34
N VAL A 593 -4.85 21.28 12.55
CA VAL A 593 -5.57 22.39 11.92
C VAL A 593 -7.01 22.39 12.41
N LEU A 594 -7.41 23.46 13.09
CA LEU A 594 -8.76 23.63 13.62
C LEU A 594 -9.62 24.51 12.71
N THR A 595 -10.94 24.33 12.77
CA THR A 595 -11.89 25.24 12.12
C THR A 595 -12.43 26.26 13.11
N THR A 596 -12.10 27.52 12.91
CA THR A 596 -12.68 28.63 13.67
C THR A 596 -13.78 29.29 12.84
N SER A 597 -13.82 30.61 12.72
CA SER A 597 -14.74 31.36 11.84
C SER A 597 -14.37 32.83 11.82
N ALA A 598 -14.71 33.55 10.75
CA ALA A 598 -14.72 35.01 10.74
C ALA A 598 -15.57 35.60 11.89
N ASN A 599 -16.63 34.91 12.30
CA ASN A 599 -17.46 35.29 13.45
C ASN A 599 -16.72 35.30 14.80
N ALA A 600 -15.50 34.75 14.88
CA ALA A 600 -14.67 34.87 16.07
C ALA A 600 -14.27 36.32 16.39
N VAL A 601 -14.32 37.20 15.40
CA VAL A 601 -14.03 38.65 15.54
C VAL A 601 -15.16 39.54 15.04
N VAL A 602 -16.11 38.99 14.27
CA VAL A 602 -17.31 39.71 13.81
C VAL A 602 -18.52 39.35 14.67
N ALA A 603 -18.99 40.29 15.48
CA ALA A 603 -20.20 40.12 16.29
C ALA A 603 -21.48 40.36 15.48
N LYS A 604 -22.45 39.46 15.57
CA LYS A 604 -23.76 39.59 14.89
C LYS A 604 -24.92 39.23 15.83
N LYS A 605 -26.09 39.82 15.59
CA LYS A 605 -27.32 39.44 16.31
C LYS A 605 -27.76 38.03 15.88
N GLY A 606 -28.02 37.16 16.86
CA GLY A 606 -28.54 35.81 16.65
C GLY A 606 -27.48 34.71 16.54
N SER A 607 -26.22 35.01 16.84
CA SER A 607 -25.11 34.03 16.80
C SER A 607 -24.27 34.02 18.08
N LEU A 608 -24.80 34.54 19.19
CA LEU A 608 -24.07 34.77 20.44
C LEU A 608 -23.22 33.59 20.92
N ALA A 609 -23.82 32.40 21.07
CA ALA A 609 -23.08 31.21 21.52
C ALA A 609 -22.02 30.77 20.51
N TYR A 610 -22.35 30.81 19.21
CA TYR A 610 -21.45 30.43 18.14
C TYR A 610 -20.24 31.36 18.07
N ASP A 611 -20.48 32.67 17.99
CA ASP A 611 -19.44 33.70 17.87
C ASP A 611 -18.48 33.62 19.06
N THR A 612 -19.02 33.51 20.28
CA THR A 612 -18.21 33.35 21.50
C THR A 612 -17.41 32.06 21.49
N SER A 613 -18.02 30.94 21.06
CA SER A 613 -17.30 29.65 20.95
C SER A 613 -16.16 29.70 19.92
N LYS A 614 -16.33 30.43 18.80
CA LYS A 614 -15.29 30.56 17.77
C LYS A 614 -14.19 31.55 18.19
N ALA A 615 -14.51 32.57 18.97
CA ALA A 615 -13.51 33.40 19.65
C ALA A 615 -12.67 32.57 20.64
N ALA A 616 -13.31 31.71 21.43
CA ALA A 616 -12.62 30.77 22.30
C ALA A 616 -11.75 29.77 21.51
N ALA A 617 -12.24 29.24 20.39
CA ALA A 617 -11.47 28.34 19.52
C ALA A 617 -10.24 29.04 18.88
N ASN A 618 -10.34 30.33 18.54
CA ASN A 618 -9.20 31.12 18.09
C ASN A 618 -8.11 31.22 19.18
N HIS A 619 -8.49 31.39 20.44
CA HIS A 619 -7.52 31.44 21.54
C HIS A 619 -6.98 30.04 21.86
N LEU A 620 -7.84 29.01 21.86
CA LEU A 620 -7.44 27.60 22.01
C LEU A 620 -6.36 27.20 21.00
N THR A 621 -6.46 27.67 19.75
CA THR A 621 -5.44 27.42 18.71
C THR A 621 -4.05 27.90 19.14
N ARG A 622 -3.98 29.07 19.81
CA ARG A 622 -2.71 29.65 20.28
C ARG A 622 -2.17 28.90 21.49
N GLU A 623 -3.04 28.57 22.45
CA GLU A 623 -2.66 27.81 23.64
C GLU A 623 -2.16 26.41 23.25
N LEU A 624 -2.86 25.71 22.36
CA LEU A 624 -2.41 24.41 21.86
C LEU A 624 -1.11 24.50 21.04
N ALA A 625 -0.88 25.59 20.31
CA ALA A 625 0.38 25.82 19.61
C ALA A 625 1.56 25.93 20.57
N ILE A 626 1.37 26.50 21.76
CA ILE A 626 2.37 26.57 22.82
C ILE A 626 2.53 25.19 23.46
N GLU A 627 1.44 24.57 23.87
CA GLU A 627 1.43 23.30 24.61
C GLU A 627 2.04 22.14 23.83
N LEU A 628 1.74 22.03 22.53
CA LEU A 628 2.23 20.93 21.69
C LEU A 628 3.57 21.23 21.00
N SER A 629 4.16 22.40 21.26
CA SER A 629 5.49 22.74 20.77
C SER A 629 6.58 21.92 21.49
N PRO A 630 7.75 21.67 20.85
CA PRO A 630 8.11 22.01 19.47
C PRO A 630 7.65 20.97 18.43
N LEU A 631 7.00 19.88 18.86
CA LEU A 631 6.77 18.72 18.00
C LEU A 631 5.62 18.93 17.00
N VAL A 632 4.60 19.69 17.38
CA VAL A 632 3.38 19.86 16.59
C VAL A 632 3.13 21.33 16.30
N ARG A 633 2.77 21.64 15.05
CA ARG A 633 2.25 22.96 14.68
C ARG A 633 0.74 22.96 14.81
N VAL A 634 0.18 23.98 15.44
CA VAL A 634 -1.26 24.15 15.59
C VAL A 634 -1.69 25.45 14.94
N ASN A 635 -2.58 25.38 13.97
CA ASN A 635 -3.12 26.55 13.28
C ASN A 635 -4.62 26.38 13.09
N ALA A 636 -5.29 27.40 12.56
CA ALA A 636 -6.70 27.33 12.23
C ALA A 636 -7.02 27.95 10.88
N VAL A 637 -8.12 27.49 10.31
CA VAL A 637 -8.79 28.13 9.17
C VAL A 637 -10.06 28.80 9.70
N ALA A 638 -10.30 30.05 9.31
CA ALA A 638 -11.47 30.83 9.65
C ALA A 638 -12.35 31.06 8.41
N PRO A 639 -13.34 30.18 8.15
CA PRO A 639 -14.31 30.40 7.08
C PRO A 639 -15.24 31.58 7.39
N ALA A 640 -15.67 32.26 6.33
CA ALA A 640 -16.91 33.04 6.35
C ALA A 640 -18.11 32.15 5.94
N THR A 641 -19.02 32.66 5.12
CA THR A 641 -20.25 31.93 4.79
C THR A 641 -19.99 30.96 3.64
N VAL A 642 -19.88 29.68 3.95
CA VAL A 642 -19.83 28.58 2.97
C VAL A 642 -21.19 27.89 2.94
N VAL A 643 -21.97 28.15 1.90
CA VAL A 643 -23.35 27.63 1.75
C VAL A 643 -23.34 26.24 1.09
N GLN A 644 -22.55 26.08 0.02
CA GLN A 644 -22.51 24.88 -0.79
C GLN A 644 -22.12 23.64 0.04
N GLY A 645 -22.96 22.59 -0.01
CA GLY A 645 -22.69 21.30 0.63
C GLY A 645 -22.58 21.33 2.16
N SER A 646 -22.96 22.44 2.79
CA SER A 646 -22.84 22.64 4.23
C SER A 646 -24.06 22.10 4.97
N ALA A 647 -23.85 21.20 5.93
CA ALA A 647 -24.91 20.74 6.83
C ALA A 647 -25.49 21.88 7.70
N MET A 648 -24.81 23.03 7.78
CA MET A 648 -25.34 24.22 8.45
C MET A 648 -26.42 24.93 7.63
N PHE A 649 -26.52 24.70 6.31
CA PHE A 649 -27.50 25.33 5.42
C PHE A 649 -28.44 24.30 4.78
N PRO A 650 -29.28 23.60 5.58
CA PRO A 650 -30.34 22.77 5.01
C PRO A 650 -31.34 23.65 4.26
N ARG A 651 -32.10 23.06 3.33
CA ARG A 651 -33.02 23.77 2.43
C ARG A 651 -33.92 24.76 3.16
N GLU A 652 -34.52 24.35 4.28
CA GLU A 652 -35.42 25.18 5.07
C GLU A 652 -34.71 26.44 5.60
N ARG A 653 -33.44 26.32 6.01
CA ARG A 653 -32.64 27.45 6.46
C ARG A 653 -32.22 28.35 5.30
N VAL A 654 -31.93 27.78 4.13
CA VAL A 654 -31.62 28.55 2.92
C VAL A 654 -32.83 29.41 2.54
N ILE A 655 -34.02 28.82 2.47
CA ILE A 655 -35.30 29.50 2.24
C ILE A 655 -35.56 30.59 3.28
N ALA A 656 -35.38 30.28 4.56
CA ALA A 656 -35.53 31.26 5.64
C ALA A 656 -34.54 32.43 5.51
N SER A 657 -33.31 32.16 5.04
CA SER A 657 -32.29 33.17 4.82
C SER A 657 -32.62 34.05 3.61
N LEU A 658 -33.02 33.45 2.48
CA LEU A 658 -33.46 34.17 1.28
C LEU A 658 -34.64 35.10 1.61
N SER A 659 -35.62 34.60 2.36
CA SER A 659 -36.77 35.38 2.86
C SER A 659 -36.33 36.54 3.76
N LYS A 660 -35.44 36.27 4.73
CA LYS A 660 -34.92 37.28 5.66
C LYS A 660 -34.19 38.42 4.92
N TYR A 661 -33.42 38.09 3.88
CA TYR A 661 -32.69 39.07 3.08
C TYR A 661 -33.49 39.64 1.91
N LYS A 662 -34.76 39.24 1.75
CA LYS A 662 -35.66 39.68 0.67
C LYS A 662 -35.08 39.39 -0.72
N ILE A 663 -34.41 38.26 -0.86
CA ILE A 663 -33.89 37.76 -2.13
C ILE A 663 -35.02 36.97 -2.81
N ALA A 664 -35.28 37.22 -4.10
CA ALA A 664 -36.35 36.54 -4.82
C ALA A 664 -36.03 35.04 -5.03
N PHE A 665 -37.02 34.18 -4.75
CA PHE A 665 -36.96 32.75 -5.02
C PHE A 665 -38.37 32.16 -5.11
N ASN A 666 -38.50 31.00 -5.74
CA ASN A 666 -39.70 30.17 -5.70
C ASN A 666 -39.44 28.87 -4.89
N ASP A 667 -40.46 28.41 -4.18
CA ASP A 667 -40.37 27.23 -3.29
C ASP A 667 -40.13 25.90 -4.04
N ASP A 668 -40.37 25.87 -5.35
CA ASP A 668 -40.20 24.71 -6.24
C ASP A 668 -38.79 24.65 -6.89
N GLU A 669 -37.96 25.67 -6.71
CA GLU A 669 -36.59 25.67 -7.24
C GLU A 669 -35.73 24.55 -6.61
N PRO A 670 -34.80 23.93 -7.37
CA PRO A 670 -33.83 22.99 -6.83
C PRO A 670 -33.04 23.61 -5.67
N THR A 671 -32.70 22.80 -4.66
CA THR A 671 -31.96 23.29 -3.48
C THR A 671 -30.63 23.92 -3.88
N GLU A 672 -29.97 23.35 -4.90
CA GLU A 672 -28.72 23.83 -5.45
C GLU A 672 -28.83 25.27 -5.96
N ALA A 673 -29.87 25.58 -6.74
CA ALA A 673 -30.12 26.94 -7.26
C ALA A 673 -30.38 27.94 -6.13
N LEU A 674 -31.13 27.53 -5.10
CA LEU A 674 -31.36 28.37 -3.90
C LEU A 674 -30.07 28.61 -3.12
N THR A 675 -29.22 27.59 -2.98
CA THR A 675 -27.92 27.72 -2.31
C THR A 675 -26.94 28.60 -3.08
N GLU A 676 -26.91 28.50 -4.41
CA GLU A 676 -26.09 29.36 -5.27
C GLU A 676 -26.50 30.81 -5.13
N ARG A 677 -27.79 31.11 -5.22
CA ARG A 677 -28.30 32.49 -5.05
C ARG A 677 -27.98 33.06 -3.68
N LEU A 678 -28.10 32.25 -2.62
CA LEU A 678 -27.71 32.68 -1.28
C LEU A 678 -26.20 32.90 -1.18
N ALA A 679 -25.39 32.07 -1.83
CA ALA A 679 -23.94 32.21 -1.85
C ALA A 679 -23.50 33.48 -2.59
N GLU A 680 -24.11 33.81 -3.72
CA GLU A 680 -23.89 35.07 -4.47
C GLU A 680 -24.19 36.29 -3.60
N PHE A 681 -25.33 36.30 -2.89
CA PHE A 681 -25.66 37.39 -1.97
C PHE A 681 -24.59 37.61 -0.89
N TYR A 682 -24.01 36.52 -0.37
CA TYR A 682 -22.92 36.64 0.60
C TYR A 682 -21.61 37.10 -0.05
N ALA A 683 -21.33 36.65 -1.27
CA ALA A 683 -20.17 37.06 -2.05
C ALA A 683 -20.17 38.57 -2.36
N ASP A 684 -21.33 39.14 -2.69
CA ASP A 684 -21.47 40.58 -2.97
C ASP A 684 -21.04 41.49 -1.81
N ARG A 685 -20.97 40.92 -0.60
CA ARG A 685 -20.58 41.63 0.63
C ARG A 685 -19.11 41.48 0.99
N THR A 686 -18.35 40.74 0.19
CA THR A 686 -16.92 40.53 0.37
C THR A 686 -16.15 41.23 -0.74
N LEU A 687 -14.89 41.60 -0.51
CA LEU A 687 -14.09 42.37 -1.46
C LEU A 687 -13.82 41.64 -2.79
N THR A 688 -13.81 40.30 -2.79
CA THR A 688 -13.59 39.52 -4.01
C THR A 688 -14.83 39.39 -4.89
N HIS A 689 -16.04 39.62 -4.35
CA HIS A 689 -17.31 39.36 -5.05
C HIS A 689 -17.42 37.93 -5.63
N LEU A 690 -16.74 36.96 -5.00
CA LEU A 690 -16.74 35.56 -5.41
C LEU A 690 -17.30 34.66 -4.29
N PRO A 691 -18.21 33.73 -4.58
CA PRO A 691 -18.66 32.74 -3.63
C PRO A 691 -17.49 31.91 -3.07
N ILE A 692 -17.53 31.66 -1.77
CA ILE A 692 -16.53 30.83 -1.09
C ILE A 692 -17.06 29.40 -1.03
N THR A 693 -16.27 28.47 -1.53
CA THR A 693 -16.61 27.06 -1.63
C THR A 693 -15.88 26.22 -0.56
N PRO A 694 -16.33 24.97 -0.31
CA PRO A 694 -15.55 24.02 0.47
C PRO A 694 -14.13 23.79 -0.06
N ALA A 695 -13.93 23.87 -1.39
CA ALA A 695 -12.63 23.68 -2.02
C ALA A 695 -11.64 24.79 -1.67
N ASP A 696 -12.11 26.03 -1.58
CA ASP A 696 -11.27 27.16 -1.16
C ASP A 696 -10.77 26.98 0.28
N GLN A 697 -11.63 26.46 1.16
CA GLN A 697 -11.24 26.13 2.54
C GLN A 697 -10.25 24.97 2.56
N ALA A 698 -10.49 23.94 1.74
CA ALA A 698 -9.63 22.76 1.67
C ALA A 698 -8.19 23.09 1.23
N GLU A 699 -7.98 24.09 0.37
CA GLU A 699 -6.63 24.55 0.04
C GLU A 699 -5.91 25.18 1.24
N ALA A 700 -6.60 25.95 2.08
CA ALA A 700 -6.00 26.51 3.30
C ALA A 700 -5.64 25.42 4.32
N PHE A 701 -6.51 24.42 4.49
CA PHE A 701 -6.20 23.22 5.29
C PHE A 701 -4.97 22.51 4.72
N TYR A 702 -4.96 22.23 3.42
CA TYR A 702 -3.85 21.57 2.74
C TYR A 702 -2.52 22.29 3.01
N ILE A 703 -2.45 23.61 2.78
CA ILE A 703 -1.22 24.37 2.99
C ILE A 703 -0.76 24.29 4.46
N LEU A 704 -1.68 24.36 5.43
CA LEU A 704 -1.36 24.25 6.85
C LEU A 704 -0.92 22.84 7.28
N LEU A 705 -1.45 21.80 6.65
CA LEU A 705 -1.09 20.39 6.87
C LEU A 705 0.25 20.00 6.23
N THR A 706 0.73 20.79 5.26
CA THR A 706 2.02 20.57 4.57
C THR A 706 3.17 21.36 5.22
N ASP A 707 4.40 21.09 4.79
CA ASP A 707 5.59 21.83 5.20
C ASP A 707 5.76 23.20 4.49
N ARG A 708 4.83 23.61 3.62
CA ARG A 708 4.87 24.94 2.98
C ARG A 708 4.87 26.07 4.00
N LEU A 709 4.19 25.88 5.12
CA LEU A 709 4.16 26.81 6.26
C LEU A 709 4.84 26.20 7.50
N SER A 710 5.94 25.46 7.33
CA SER A 710 6.59 24.76 8.46
C SER A 710 7.16 25.66 9.56
N LYS A 711 7.13 26.99 9.37
CA LYS A 711 7.57 28.01 10.35
C LYS A 711 6.40 28.80 10.92
N THR A 712 5.17 28.32 10.72
CA THR A 712 3.93 28.96 11.15
C THR A 712 3.17 28.05 12.11
N THR A 713 2.91 28.57 13.31
CA THR A 713 2.08 27.96 14.36
C THR A 713 1.38 29.08 15.14
N GLY A 714 0.23 28.77 15.76
CA GLY A 714 -0.63 29.70 16.49
C GLY A 714 -1.40 30.69 15.59
N GLN A 715 -1.41 30.49 14.27
CA GLN A 715 -2.04 31.40 13.32
C GLN A 715 -3.44 30.96 12.92
N VAL A 716 -4.26 31.95 12.54
CA VAL A 716 -5.61 31.75 11.99
C VAL A 716 -5.63 32.34 10.59
N ILE A 717 -5.82 31.50 9.58
CA ILE A 717 -5.91 31.91 8.17
C ILE A 717 -7.39 32.13 7.82
N ALA A 718 -7.74 33.35 7.45
CA ALA A 718 -9.08 33.65 6.94
C ALA A 718 -9.20 33.24 5.47
N VAL A 719 -10.30 32.58 5.13
CA VAL A 719 -10.73 32.32 3.75
C VAL A 719 -12.16 32.82 3.65
N ASP A 720 -12.28 34.13 3.48
CA ASP A 720 -13.53 34.89 3.73
C ASP A 720 -13.89 35.86 2.59
N GLY A 721 -13.19 35.81 1.46
CA GLY A 721 -13.42 36.72 0.33
C GLY A 721 -13.02 38.17 0.62
N GLY A 722 -12.28 38.44 1.69
CA GLY A 722 -11.95 39.78 2.14
C GLY A 722 -13.09 40.43 2.92
N LEU A 723 -13.66 39.73 3.89
CA LEU A 723 -14.70 40.28 4.76
C LEU A 723 -14.11 41.37 5.67
N ILE A 724 -14.37 42.64 5.35
CA ILE A 724 -13.70 43.80 5.98
C ILE A 724 -13.90 43.81 7.50
N GLU A 725 -15.08 43.43 7.98
CA GLU A 725 -15.39 43.39 9.41
C GLU A 725 -14.54 42.35 10.15
N ALA A 726 -14.01 41.34 9.45
CA ALA A 726 -13.22 40.27 10.02
C ALA A 726 -11.71 40.54 10.02
N PHE A 727 -11.26 41.69 9.51
CA PHE A 727 -9.84 42.04 9.48
C PHE A 727 -9.27 42.07 10.91
N LEU A 728 -8.33 41.18 11.16
CA LEU A 728 -7.60 41.12 12.43
C LEU A 728 -6.76 42.40 12.58
N ARG A 729 -6.90 43.07 13.72
CA ARG A 729 -6.13 44.26 14.09
C ARG A 729 -5.02 43.93 15.07
#